data_AF-A0A381QY81-F1
#
_entry.id   AF-A0A381QY81-F1
#
_cell.length_a   1.000
_cell.length_b   1.000
_cell.length_c   1.000
_cell.angle_alpha   90.00
_cell.angle_beta   90.00
_cell.angle_gamma   90.00
#
_symmetry.space_group_name_H-M   'P 1'
#
loop_
_entity.id
_entity.type
_entity.pdbx_description
1 polymer ?
#
loop_
_entity_poly.entity_id
_entity_poly.type
_entity_poly.pdbx_seq_one_letter_code
_entity_poly.pdbx_strand_id
1 'polypeptide(L)'
;MILKYVKILTAAILIPAFLLAREWVAAGTDHPAEPAWGIKSLPGNETEIVFNLSGYYLEKVDQGKTRITFPGGVPIMEKGAPDLPRMARSIVIPDLGRMELDIIESDYVDVPAIDLISSKGNITRNINPTSVPYTYGTAYETDAFYPQETAFLRDPYIVRSLRGQAIVFQPLQYNPVARVLRVYTHIKVRVRENGISTINPLLRRPPGNSAAREYEYIYGQHFINFSITSTRYEPVEEGSRMLVICYGPFMEAMQPLVDWKNLKGMPTELVDLAAVGETAADIDQYVENYYYDQGLAYLLLVGDIDQIPSPRFSEGYGSNSPADPSYSFIAGDDYYPDIFVGRFSAEDTTHVNTMVTRTIDYERYPDTAGEWYKKGSGFASNQGPGDDGEYDDEHLDIIREKLLAYTYDVVDQVYDPTGSVPEGEAAINEGRSIINYTGHGSNSAWANGCPMNNTDVNGLVNVGKLPFIWTVACVTGEFHVGTCFAETWLRATEEGEPTGAVASFNSTVNAAWNPPMDAQDEMNDIFVESYEDNIKRTFGGLSFNGCMHMNDNYGSAGDVETLYWTVFGDPSVVVRSDIPAELNISHESILVIGATEFIIQSGNNEVLAALSRDGELLGSAYSDETGAAIIVFNEPIEVPGELNLVVTAYNTVPYETTINAIAPEGPYMLMGVVTVASGGNDRLGFGELSYLSVDLENVGTENSDTLTATLHQDDGLVSFNVQTLEVEPLESGADTTIGPFEFEVSYNVEDQSAIEFTLEIISGESSWEYPFTLSVDAPGHQINSISIFDGGNGALDPGESAAVQLVMENTGHAPLAYPTFTVATNDPYLTVQSTESDNDYWWDVAGQVMVTSAVTAGTNAPVGHTAILNLTIGSLNTNYEYYVPVPITLGLMMEDFESGTFDAFDWQHSGAASWYIQGSEVFSGSYAARSGAIGNSQTTELSLSLNVLYDGEIHFAARASSEQGSSGTLYDYLAFYVDDQDMGDHIGGSTDWQEYTFDIPAGEHSFKWVYLKDQAQSAGEDCAWLDRIIFPAGSIPVLNIDFGDPNADGNVNVLDIILTVANVLGYIEFSTDQFLAADMNMDGTVDVFDIMLIVDA
;
A
#
# COMPACT_ATOMS: atom_id res chain seq x y z
N MET A 1 47.14 -49.78 -5.72
CA MET A 1 47.22 -51.03 -6.52
C MET A 1 45.96 -51.84 -6.21
N ILE A 2 44.85 -51.63 -6.92
CA ILE A 2 44.44 -52.32 -8.16
C ILE A 2 44.03 -53.80 -7.93
N LEU A 3 42.70 -54.00 -7.90
CA LEU A 3 41.81 -55.02 -8.51
C LEU A 3 41.97 -56.55 -8.31
N LYS A 4 40.83 -57.21 -7.98
CA LYS A 4 40.17 -58.34 -8.71
C LYS A 4 38.83 -58.75 -8.01
N TYR A 5 37.65 -58.37 -8.51
CA TYR A 5 36.66 -59.10 -9.36
C TYR A 5 36.04 -60.40 -8.78
N VAL A 6 34.68 -60.49 -8.68
CA VAL A 6 33.74 -61.19 -9.61
C VAL A 6 32.25 -61.19 -9.09
N LYS A 7 31.36 -60.62 -9.93
CA LYS A 7 29.95 -60.92 -10.33
C LYS A 7 28.88 -61.49 -9.37
N ILE A 8 27.65 -60.93 -9.46
CA ILE A 8 26.37 -61.65 -9.73
C ILE A 8 25.40 -60.71 -10.50
N LEU A 9 24.58 -61.33 -11.35
CA LEU A 9 23.57 -60.84 -12.29
C LEU A 9 22.35 -60.18 -11.62
N THR A 10 21.81 -59.11 -12.22
CA THR A 10 20.37 -58.77 -12.16
C THR A 10 19.92 -58.34 -13.55
N ALA A 11 18.87 -58.98 -14.05
CA ALA A 11 18.33 -58.78 -15.38
C ALA A 11 17.51 -57.48 -15.46
N ALA A 12 17.90 -56.57 -16.34
CA ALA A 12 17.11 -55.39 -16.69
C ALA A 12 16.13 -55.77 -17.82
N ILE A 13 14.83 -55.69 -17.52
CA ILE A 13 13.78 -55.61 -18.53
C ILE A 13 13.76 -54.15 -19.00
N LEU A 14 14.31 -53.88 -20.18
CA LEU A 14 14.13 -52.59 -20.86
C LEU A 14 12.75 -52.59 -21.52
N ILE A 15 11.83 -51.81 -20.97
CA ILE A 15 10.67 -51.26 -21.70
C ILE A 15 11.15 -49.96 -22.34
N PRO A 16 11.04 -49.74 -23.65
CA PRO A 16 11.36 -48.45 -24.25
C PRO A 16 10.18 -47.51 -24.02
N ALA A 17 10.24 -46.69 -22.96
CA ALA A 17 9.50 -45.45 -22.93
C ALA A 17 10.20 -44.50 -23.92
N PHE A 18 9.52 -44.12 -24.99
CA PHE A 18 9.95 -42.98 -25.80
C PHE A 18 9.72 -41.72 -24.95
N LEU A 19 10.73 -41.33 -24.18
CA LEU A 19 10.81 -39.98 -23.60
C LEU A 19 10.96 -39.01 -24.78
N LEU A 20 9.91 -38.25 -25.09
CA LEU A 20 10.04 -37.06 -25.92
C LEU A 20 10.83 -36.03 -25.10
N ALA A 21 11.93 -35.54 -25.66
CA ALA A 21 12.81 -34.62 -24.95
C ALA A 21 12.17 -33.21 -24.91
N ARG A 22 11.88 -32.72 -23.70
CA ARG A 22 11.64 -31.30 -23.39
C ARG A 22 13.01 -30.63 -23.27
N GLU A 23 13.28 -29.62 -24.08
CA GLU A 23 14.58 -28.91 -24.14
C GLU A 23 14.41 -27.46 -23.67
N TRP A 24 15.22 -27.02 -22.70
CA TRP A 24 15.27 -25.62 -22.27
C TRP A 24 16.13 -24.81 -23.24
N VAL A 25 15.60 -23.69 -23.72
CA VAL A 25 16.30 -22.69 -24.52
C VAL A 25 16.43 -21.41 -23.69
N ALA A 26 17.66 -21.11 -23.29
CA ALA A 26 17.99 -19.92 -22.53
C ALA A 26 17.75 -18.65 -23.36
N ALA A 27 17.05 -17.67 -22.76
CA ALA A 27 16.93 -16.30 -23.28
C ALA A 27 17.64 -15.30 -22.35
N GLY A 28 17.58 -15.52 -21.04
CA GLY A 28 18.28 -14.76 -20.00
C GLY A 28 18.97 -15.64 -18.94
N THR A 29 18.41 -16.82 -18.61
CA THR A 29 18.95 -17.75 -17.60
C THR A 29 19.30 -19.10 -18.21
N ASP A 30 20.36 -19.75 -17.67
CA ASP A 30 20.81 -21.07 -18.12
C ASP A 30 20.02 -22.24 -17.50
N HIS A 31 19.12 -21.94 -16.57
CA HIS A 31 18.19 -22.84 -15.93
C HIS A 31 16.75 -22.31 -16.04
N PRO A 32 15.74 -23.19 -15.97
CA PRO A 32 14.34 -22.77 -15.95
C PRO A 32 14.04 -21.81 -14.80
N ALA A 33 13.46 -20.67 -15.12
CA ALA A 33 12.99 -19.66 -14.17
C ALA A 33 11.84 -18.88 -14.82
N GLU A 34 10.98 -18.29 -13.99
CA GLU A 34 9.95 -17.35 -14.44
C GLU A 34 10.59 -16.10 -15.07
N PRO A 35 9.88 -15.38 -15.96
CA PRO A 35 10.29 -14.07 -16.43
C PRO A 35 10.52 -13.08 -15.29
N ALA A 36 11.55 -12.24 -15.40
CA ALA A 36 11.80 -11.18 -14.42
C ALA A 36 11.03 -9.90 -14.79
N TRP A 37 10.32 -9.35 -13.82
CA TRP A 37 9.55 -8.11 -13.94
C TRP A 37 10.27 -6.97 -13.22
N GLY A 38 10.37 -5.81 -13.87
CA GLY A 38 10.84 -4.57 -13.25
C GLY A 38 9.77 -3.50 -13.39
N ILE A 39 9.52 -2.74 -12.33
CA ILE A 39 8.50 -1.68 -12.33
C ILE A 39 9.06 -0.38 -11.78
N LYS A 40 8.64 0.73 -12.39
CA LYS A 40 8.99 2.08 -11.97
C LYS A 40 7.79 3.01 -12.16
N SER A 41 7.25 3.51 -11.06
CA SER A 41 6.28 4.62 -11.09
C SER A 41 6.99 5.92 -11.49
N LEU A 42 6.35 6.70 -12.34
CA LEU A 42 6.83 7.99 -12.82
C LEU A 42 5.85 9.11 -12.44
N PRO A 43 6.29 10.38 -12.38
CA PRO A 43 5.38 11.51 -12.18
C PRO A 43 4.24 11.54 -13.21
N GLY A 44 3.06 12.01 -12.80
CA GLY A 44 1.91 12.18 -13.71
C GLY A 44 1.09 10.91 -14.00
N ASN A 45 0.99 9.98 -13.05
CA ASN A 45 0.25 8.70 -13.20
C ASN A 45 0.77 7.80 -14.33
N GLU A 46 2.09 7.83 -14.56
CA GLU A 46 2.76 6.96 -15.53
C GLU A 46 3.47 5.80 -14.82
N THR A 47 3.52 4.62 -15.45
CA THR A 47 4.23 3.44 -14.93
C THR A 47 5.03 2.80 -16.06
N GLU A 48 6.33 2.63 -15.87
CA GLU A 48 7.17 1.84 -16.77
C GLU A 48 7.32 0.42 -16.24
N ILE A 49 7.12 -0.55 -17.13
CA ILE A 49 7.19 -1.98 -16.81
C ILE A 49 8.17 -2.64 -17.78
N VAL A 50 9.07 -3.43 -17.22
CA VAL A 50 10.07 -4.22 -17.94
C VAL A 50 9.76 -5.69 -17.75
N PHE A 51 9.66 -6.42 -18.85
CA PHE A 51 9.51 -7.87 -18.89
C PHE A 51 10.76 -8.49 -19.53
N ASN A 52 11.47 -9.35 -18.80
CA ASN A 52 12.63 -10.09 -19.28
C ASN A 52 12.33 -11.58 -19.32
N LEU A 53 12.34 -12.17 -20.52
CA LEU A 53 12.14 -13.61 -20.67
C LEU A 53 13.40 -14.38 -20.23
N SER A 54 13.27 -15.19 -19.20
CA SER A 54 14.35 -16.06 -18.69
C SER A 54 14.71 -17.17 -19.70
N GLY A 55 13.72 -17.75 -20.38
CA GLY A 55 13.89 -18.73 -21.44
C GLY A 55 12.58 -19.45 -21.71
N TYR A 56 12.61 -20.49 -22.53
CA TYR A 56 11.42 -21.27 -22.88
C TYR A 56 11.77 -22.73 -23.18
N TYR A 57 10.77 -23.60 -23.05
CA TYR A 57 10.86 -25.00 -23.40
C TYR A 57 10.42 -25.27 -24.83
N LEU A 58 11.15 -26.15 -25.52
CA LEU A 58 10.74 -26.79 -26.76
C LEU A 58 10.42 -28.25 -26.48
N GLU A 59 9.17 -28.63 -26.70
CA GLU A 59 8.72 -30.01 -26.56
C GLU A 59 8.29 -30.56 -27.92
N LYS A 60 8.88 -31.68 -28.35
CA LYS A 60 8.43 -32.38 -29.57
C LYS A 60 7.20 -33.21 -29.26
N VAL A 61 6.11 -32.92 -29.96
CA VAL A 61 4.83 -33.63 -29.88
C VAL A 61 4.58 -34.50 -31.12
N ASP A 62 3.59 -35.39 -31.04
CA ASP A 62 3.34 -36.41 -32.07
C ASP A 62 3.19 -35.79 -33.48
N GLN A 63 3.69 -36.48 -34.50
CA GLN A 63 3.84 -36.02 -35.90
C GLN A 63 4.95 -34.97 -36.18
N GLY A 64 5.87 -34.71 -35.24
CA GLY A 64 7.08 -33.91 -35.49
C GLY A 64 6.90 -32.38 -35.33
N LYS A 65 5.76 -31.96 -34.78
CA LYS A 65 5.48 -30.56 -34.40
C LYS A 65 6.02 -30.26 -33.00
N THR A 66 5.99 -28.99 -32.64
CA THR A 66 6.62 -28.47 -31.42
C THR A 66 5.59 -27.70 -30.60
N ARG A 67 5.58 -27.93 -29.29
CA ARG A 67 4.92 -27.11 -28.28
C ARG A 67 5.96 -26.22 -27.61
N ILE A 68 5.55 -25.01 -27.24
CA ILE A 68 6.37 -24.06 -26.49
C ILE A 68 5.66 -23.66 -25.20
N THR A 69 6.39 -23.68 -24.08
CA THR A 69 5.95 -23.16 -22.78
C THR A 69 7.12 -22.44 -22.10
N PHE A 70 6.87 -21.62 -21.08
CA PHE A 70 7.89 -21.08 -20.18
C PHE A 70 7.30 -21.03 -18.76
N PRO A 71 8.11 -21.09 -17.69
CA PRO A 71 7.59 -21.08 -16.32
C PRO A 71 6.69 -19.87 -16.03
N GLY A 72 5.51 -20.09 -15.46
CA GLY A 72 4.49 -19.06 -15.20
C GLY A 72 3.77 -18.53 -16.46
N GLY A 73 3.94 -19.19 -17.60
CA GLY A 73 3.39 -18.77 -18.89
C GLY A 73 2.19 -19.60 -19.32
N VAL A 74 1.02 -18.97 -19.41
CA VAL A 74 -0.25 -19.62 -19.78
C VAL A 74 -0.54 -19.56 -21.30
N PRO A 75 -1.23 -20.55 -21.90
CA PRO A 75 -1.56 -20.53 -23.33
C PRO A 75 -2.60 -19.44 -23.69
N ILE A 76 -2.51 -18.89 -24.91
CA ILE A 76 -3.50 -17.92 -25.43
C ILE A 76 -4.92 -18.54 -25.59
N MET A 77 -5.00 -19.85 -25.82
CA MET A 77 -6.24 -20.62 -26.00
C MET A 77 -7.16 -20.21 -27.18
N GLU A 78 -6.62 -19.63 -28.25
CA GLU A 78 -7.39 -19.38 -29.48
C GLU A 78 -7.43 -20.61 -30.39
N LYS A 79 -8.59 -21.28 -30.46
CA LYS A 79 -8.75 -22.53 -31.22
C LYS A 79 -8.31 -22.40 -32.67
N GLY A 80 -7.31 -23.19 -33.04
CA GLY A 80 -6.78 -23.29 -34.39
C GLY A 80 -5.70 -22.27 -34.76
N ALA A 81 -5.42 -21.29 -33.89
CA ALA A 81 -4.26 -20.43 -34.00
C ALA A 81 -2.99 -21.14 -33.45
N PRO A 82 -1.77 -20.63 -33.70
CA PRO A 82 -0.55 -21.14 -33.07
C PRO A 82 -0.66 -21.18 -31.53
N ASP A 83 -0.23 -22.29 -30.93
CA ASP A 83 -0.24 -22.45 -29.46
C ASP A 83 1.00 -21.79 -28.89
N LEU A 84 0.81 -20.62 -28.25
CA LEU A 84 1.89 -19.79 -27.71
C LEU A 84 1.51 -19.32 -26.29
N PRO A 85 2.49 -19.27 -25.37
CA PRO A 85 2.27 -18.81 -24.00
C PRO A 85 2.34 -17.27 -23.89
N ARG A 86 1.70 -16.75 -22.85
CA ARG A 86 1.67 -15.35 -22.41
C ARG A 86 1.69 -15.30 -20.88
N MET A 87 1.95 -14.13 -20.30
CA MET A 87 1.92 -13.94 -18.85
C MET A 87 1.29 -12.60 -18.53
N ALA A 88 0.55 -12.51 -17.42
CA ALA A 88 -0.07 -11.28 -16.97
C ALA A 88 0.30 -10.92 -15.53
N ARG A 89 0.31 -9.63 -15.25
CA ARG A 89 0.39 -9.06 -13.89
C ARG A 89 -0.47 -7.80 -13.85
N SER A 90 -0.97 -7.46 -12.67
CA SER A 90 -1.87 -6.33 -12.52
C SER A 90 -1.22 -5.15 -11.84
N ILE A 91 -1.66 -3.94 -12.21
CA ILE A 91 -1.21 -2.68 -11.64
C ILE A 91 -2.40 -1.86 -11.15
N VAL A 92 -2.20 -1.12 -10.06
CA VAL A 92 -3.10 -0.05 -9.64
C VAL A 92 -3.01 1.09 -10.66
N ILE A 93 -4.16 1.59 -11.06
CA ILE A 93 -4.31 2.71 -11.98
C ILE A 93 -5.21 3.79 -11.36
N PRO A 94 -5.18 5.04 -11.85
CA PRO A 94 -6.04 6.10 -11.32
C PRO A 94 -7.53 5.74 -11.39
N ASP A 95 -8.29 6.15 -10.37
CA ASP A 95 -9.71 5.87 -10.19
C ASP A 95 -10.57 6.16 -11.44
N LEU A 96 -10.24 7.25 -12.15
CA LEU A 96 -10.98 7.71 -13.33
C LEU A 96 -10.18 7.59 -14.64
N GLY A 97 -8.91 7.20 -14.57
CA GLY A 97 -7.98 7.30 -15.69
C GLY A 97 -8.25 6.26 -16.78
N ARG A 98 -8.33 6.68 -18.05
CA ARG A 98 -8.27 5.77 -19.19
C ARG A 98 -6.80 5.53 -19.51
N MET A 99 -6.32 4.31 -19.31
CA MET A 99 -4.91 4.01 -19.54
C MET A 99 -4.64 3.69 -21.00
N GLU A 100 -3.45 4.05 -21.46
CA GLU A 100 -2.86 3.62 -22.73
C GLU A 100 -1.50 2.97 -22.50
N LEU A 101 -1.13 2.03 -23.38
CA LEU A 101 0.14 1.31 -23.33
C LEU A 101 0.95 1.64 -24.59
N ASP A 102 2.18 2.09 -24.37
CA ASP A 102 3.18 2.35 -25.40
C ASP A 102 4.36 1.36 -25.21
N ILE A 103 4.78 0.68 -26.28
CA ILE A 103 6.01 -0.13 -26.27
C ILE A 103 7.20 0.81 -26.48
N ILE A 104 8.06 0.91 -25.48
CA ILE A 104 9.23 1.81 -25.47
C ILE A 104 10.44 1.13 -26.10
N GLU A 105 10.68 -0.13 -25.71
CA GLU A 105 11.84 -0.91 -26.15
C GLU A 105 11.47 -2.39 -26.25
N SER A 106 12.07 -3.10 -27.20
CA SER A 106 11.92 -4.54 -27.28
C SER A 106 13.08 -5.17 -28.03
N ASP A 107 13.69 -6.21 -27.47
CA ASP A 107 14.71 -7.03 -28.13
C ASP A 107 14.16 -8.38 -28.47
N TYR A 108 14.52 -8.90 -29.65
CA TYR A 108 14.10 -10.23 -30.08
C TYR A 108 15.15 -11.00 -30.86
N VAL A 109 14.98 -12.32 -30.87
CA VAL A 109 15.72 -13.27 -31.70
C VAL A 109 14.75 -14.08 -32.56
N ASP A 110 15.03 -14.18 -33.85
CA ASP A 110 14.27 -15.01 -34.78
C ASP A 110 14.88 -16.42 -34.84
N VAL A 111 14.07 -17.43 -34.53
CA VAL A 111 14.39 -18.85 -34.56
C VAL A 111 13.71 -19.51 -35.77
N PRO A 112 14.46 -19.84 -36.83
CA PRO A 112 13.89 -20.38 -38.06
C PRO A 112 13.59 -21.88 -37.95
N ALA A 113 12.78 -22.37 -38.90
CA ALA A 113 12.50 -23.78 -39.13
C ALA A 113 11.75 -24.51 -37.99
N ILE A 114 10.94 -23.78 -37.23
CA ILE A 114 10.03 -24.35 -36.23
C ILE A 114 8.68 -24.69 -36.89
N ASP A 115 8.09 -25.82 -36.49
CA ASP A 115 6.70 -26.18 -36.81
C ASP A 115 5.90 -26.26 -35.51
N LEU A 116 5.02 -25.28 -35.27
CA LEU A 116 4.18 -25.26 -34.07
C LEU A 116 2.90 -26.08 -34.23
N ILE A 117 2.40 -26.56 -33.09
CA ILE A 117 1.03 -27.05 -32.95
C ILE A 117 0.04 -25.89 -32.89
N SER A 118 -1.21 -26.16 -33.26
CA SER A 118 -2.29 -25.21 -33.03
C SER A 118 -2.89 -25.38 -31.63
N SER A 119 -3.46 -24.31 -31.08
CA SER A 119 -4.23 -24.41 -29.85
C SER A 119 -5.55 -25.15 -30.11
N LYS A 120 -5.98 -25.94 -29.13
CA LYS A 120 -7.27 -26.65 -29.17
C LYS A 120 -8.44 -25.78 -28.68
N GLY A 121 -8.15 -24.59 -28.19
CA GLY A 121 -9.11 -23.73 -27.49
C GLY A 121 -9.28 -24.10 -26.02
N ASN A 122 -10.13 -23.36 -25.31
CA ASN A 122 -10.56 -23.76 -23.97
C ASN A 122 -11.50 -24.98 -24.05
N ILE A 123 -11.14 -26.06 -23.34
CA ILE A 123 -11.86 -27.34 -23.33
C ILE A 123 -12.19 -27.69 -21.90
N THR A 124 -13.40 -28.18 -21.68
CA THR A 124 -13.88 -28.65 -20.37
C THR A 124 -13.39 -30.04 -20.01
N ARG A 125 -13.30 -30.32 -18.70
CA ARG A 125 -12.79 -31.58 -18.16
C ARG A 125 -13.56 -32.80 -18.64
N ASN A 126 -14.86 -32.70 -18.91
CA ASN A 126 -15.66 -33.80 -19.49
C ASN A 126 -15.25 -34.22 -20.91
N ILE A 127 -14.31 -33.53 -21.55
CA ILE A 127 -13.73 -33.86 -22.86
C ILE A 127 -12.26 -34.24 -22.66
N ASN A 128 -11.87 -35.44 -23.11
CA ASN A 128 -10.47 -35.88 -23.05
C ASN A 128 -9.60 -35.05 -24.04
N PRO A 129 -8.60 -34.26 -23.57
CA PRO A 129 -7.79 -33.40 -24.42
C PRO A 129 -7.03 -34.16 -25.51
N THR A 130 -6.53 -35.36 -25.21
CA THR A 130 -5.76 -36.19 -26.16
C THR A 130 -6.62 -36.69 -27.32
N SER A 131 -7.94 -36.80 -27.11
CA SER A 131 -8.89 -37.23 -28.14
C SER A 131 -9.28 -36.11 -29.12
N VAL A 132 -9.03 -34.86 -28.74
CA VAL A 132 -9.35 -33.69 -29.57
C VAL A 132 -8.23 -33.48 -30.60
N PRO A 133 -8.51 -33.59 -31.91
CA PRO A 133 -7.49 -33.40 -32.94
C PRO A 133 -7.11 -31.92 -33.05
N TYR A 134 -5.83 -31.67 -33.39
CA TYR A 134 -5.37 -30.35 -33.78
C TYR A 134 -6.03 -29.91 -35.10
N THR A 135 -6.69 -28.76 -35.08
CA THR A 135 -7.24 -28.10 -36.27
C THR A 135 -6.42 -26.86 -36.58
N TYR A 136 -6.09 -26.58 -37.83
CA TYR A 136 -5.28 -25.41 -38.21
C TYR A 136 -6.20 -24.39 -38.88
N GLY A 137 -6.31 -23.22 -38.26
CA GLY A 137 -7.17 -22.12 -38.69
C GLY A 137 -6.48 -21.15 -39.66
N THR A 138 -7.14 -20.03 -39.92
CA THR A 138 -6.70 -18.98 -40.85
C THR A 138 -5.34 -18.37 -40.50
N ALA A 139 -4.97 -18.33 -39.22
CA ALA A 139 -3.65 -17.86 -38.76
C ALA A 139 -2.51 -18.67 -39.41
N TYR A 140 -2.69 -19.97 -39.64
CA TYR A 140 -1.70 -20.83 -40.30
C TYR A 140 -1.58 -20.63 -41.81
N GLU A 141 -2.55 -19.95 -42.41
CA GLU A 141 -2.59 -19.67 -43.86
C GLU A 141 -2.10 -18.24 -44.18
N THR A 142 -1.83 -17.44 -43.15
CA THR A 142 -1.49 -16.02 -43.27
C THR A 142 0.02 -15.82 -43.07
N ASP A 143 0.68 -15.15 -44.01
CA ASP A 143 2.10 -14.81 -43.92
C ASP A 143 2.32 -13.57 -43.05
N ALA A 144 2.05 -13.73 -41.75
CA ALA A 144 2.22 -12.71 -40.72
C ALA A 144 2.53 -13.38 -39.37
N PHE A 145 3.11 -12.62 -38.44
CA PHE A 145 3.34 -13.09 -37.07
C PHE A 145 2.03 -13.16 -36.27
N TYR A 146 1.89 -14.19 -35.44
CA TYR A 146 0.79 -14.35 -34.49
C TYR A 146 1.35 -14.63 -33.09
N PRO A 147 0.79 -14.04 -32.02
CA PRO A 147 -0.14 -12.90 -32.02
C PRO A 147 0.51 -11.67 -32.68
N GLN A 148 -0.29 -10.65 -33.02
CA GLN A 148 0.22 -9.42 -33.63
C GLN A 148 0.83 -8.47 -32.59
N GLU A 149 0.21 -8.39 -31.43
CA GLU A 149 0.66 -7.59 -30.30
C GLU A 149 1.66 -8.39 -29.45
N THR A 150 2.61 -7.69 -28.84
CA THR A 150 3.60 -8.26 -27.90
C THR A 150 3.27 -7.90 -26.46
N ALA A 151 2.50 -6.83 -26.24
CA ALA A 151 1.93 -6.47 -24.97
C ALA A 151 0.62 -5.70 -25.18
N PHE A 152 -0.33 -5.85 -24.27
CA PHE A 152 -1.60 -5.10 -24.27
C PHE A 152 -2.19 -5.01 -22.85
N LEU A 153 -3.14 -4.11 -22.65
CA LEU A 153 -3.91 -3.98 -21.41
C LEU A 153 -5.26 -4.69 -21.55
N ARG A 154 -5.66 -5.44 -20.51
CA ARG A 154 -7.05 -5.91 -20.39
C ARG A 154 -7.97 -4.76 -19.98
N ASP A 155 -9.28 -5.02 -19.94
CA ASP A 155 -10.22 -4.04 -19.40
C ASP A 155 -9.90 -3.76 -17.92
N PRO A 156 -9.99 -2.49 -17.46
CA PRO A 156 -9.88 -2.15 -16.05
C PRO A 156 -10.94 -2.84 -15.20
N TYR A 157 -10.59 -3.16 -13.97
CA TYR A 157 -11.46 -3.77 -12.98
C TYR A 157 -11.27 -3.10 -11.61
N ILE A 158 -12.12 -3.40 -10.65
CA ILE A 158 -12.01 -2.88 -9.28
C ILE A 158 -11.87 -4.05 -8.31
N VAL A 159 -10.98 -3.89 -7.33
CA VAL A 159 -10.92 -4.74 -6.15
C VAL A 159 -11.14 -3.83 -4.96
N ARG A 160 -12.38 -3.82 -4.47
CA ARG A 160 -12.87 -3.04 -3.34
C ARG A 160 -12.59 -1.54 -3.45
N SER A 161 -11.42 -1.11 -2.99
CA SER A 161 -11.01 0.30 -2.93
C SER A 161 -9.92 0.66 -3.93
N LEU A 162 -9.42 -0.29 -4.73
CA LEU A 162 -8.41 -0.02 -5.75
C LEU A 162 -8.92 -0.38 -7.14
N ARG A 163 -8.58 0.46 -8.10
CA ARG A 163 -8.84 0.22 -9.51
C ARG A 163 -7.60 -0.39 -10.15
N GLY A 164 -7.76 -1.61 -10.67
CA GLY A 164 -6.72 -2.42 -11.27
C GLY A 164 -6.80 -2.49 -12.78
N GLN A 165 -5.69 -2.81 -13.42
CA GLN A 165 -5.69 -3.23 -14.82
C GLN A 165 -4.54 -4.21 -15.09
N ALA A 166 -4.88 -5.36 -15.68
CA ALA A 166 -3.92 -6.38 -16.03
C ALA A 166 -3.15 -6.01 -17.29
N ILE A 167 -1.82 -6.04 -17.21
CA ILE A 167 -0.92 -5.96 -18.35
C ILE A 167 -0.52 -7.36 -18.79
N VAL A 168 -0.65 -7.64 -20.08
CA VAL A 168 -0.37 -8.95 -20.66
C VAL A 168 0.84 -8.86 -21.57
N PHE A 169 1.86 -9.69 -21.36
CA PHE A 169 3.01 -9.84 -22.25
C PHE A 169 2.91 -11.14 -23.05
N GLN A 170 3.18 -11.04 -24.36
CA GLN A 170 3.20 -12.12 -25.33
C GLN A 170 4.60 -12.18 -25.97
N PRO A 171 5.60 -12.71 -25.25
CA PRO A 171 7.00 -12.62 -25.66
C PRO A 171 7.36 -13.54 -26.83
N LEU A 172 6.41 -14.35 -27.31
CA LEU A 172 6.61 -15.28 -28.41
C LEU A 172 5.61 -14.99 -29.52
N GLN A 173 6.10 -14.71 -30.72
CA GLN A 173 5.30 -14.56 -31.93
C GLN A 173 5.73 -15.57 -32.98
N TYR A 174 4.82 -16.13 -33.75
CA TYR A 174 5.12 -17.14 -34.76
C TYR A 174 4.50 -16.78 -36.10
N ASN A 175 5.30 -16.78 -37.17
CA ASN A 175 4.80 -16.73 -38.55
C ASN A 175 4.73 -18.17 -39.11
N PRO A 176 3.53 -18.73 -39.32
CA PRO A 176 3.38 -20.11 -39.76
C PRO A 176 3.78 -20.38 -41.21
N VAL A 177 3.67 -19.38 -42.09
CA VAL A 177 4.04 -19.51 -43.52
C VAL A 177 5.55 -19.45 -43.68
N ALA A 178 6.20 -18.51 -43.00
CA ALA A 178 7.66 -18.37 -42.99
C ALA A 178 8.36 -19.42 -42.11
N ARG A 179 7.63 -20.04 -41.18
CA ARG A 179 8.14 -20.99 -40.16
C ARG A 179 9.22 -20.39 -39.28
N VAL A 180 8.96 -19.17 -38.80
CA VAL A 180 9.86 -18.39 -37.93
C VAL A 180 9.15 -18.08 -36.62
N LEU A 181 9.77 -18.44 -35.51
CA LEU A 181 9.40 -18.00 -34.17
C LEU A 181 10.25 -16.78 -33.83
N ARG A 182 9.62 -15.69 -33.42
CA ARG A 182 10.27 -14.52 -32.84
C ARG A 182 10.14 -14.58 -31.33
N VAL A 183 11.27 -14.57 -30.65
CA VAL A 183 11.38 -14.62 -29.19
C VAL A 183 11.83 -13.27 -28.70
N TYR A 184 10.95 -12.53 -28.04
CA TYR A 184 11.29 -11.29 -27.36
C TYR A 184 11.95 -11.61 -26.03
N THR A 185 13.23 -11.27 -25.90
CA THR A 185 14.02 -11.50 -24.68
C THR A 185 13.83 -10.38 -23.66
N HIS A 186 13.48 -9.18 -24.15
CA HIS A 186 13.23 -7.98 -23.37
C HIS A 186 12.07 -7.21 -23.99
N ILE A 187 11.12 -6.76 -23.18
CA ILE A 187 10.06 -5.85 -23.58
C ILE A 187 9.90 -4.80 -22.48
N LYS A 188 10.07 -3.52 -22.83
CA LYS A 188 9.78 -2.39 -21.96
C LYS A 188 8.57 -1.62 -22.49
N VAL A 189 7.61 -1.40 -21.62
CA VAL A 189 6.37 -0.68 -21.92
C VAL A 189 6.19 0.48 -20.95
N ARG A 190 5.44 1.48 -21.38
CA ARG A 190 4.95 2.58 -20.55
C ARG A 190 3.43 2.56 -20.56
N VAL A 191 2.83 2.57 -19.39
CA VAL A 191 1.40 2.72 -19.19
C VAL A 191 1.16 4.13 -18.66
N ARG A 192 0.25 4.89 -19.27
CA ARG A 192 -0.04 6.28 -18.88
C ARG A 192 -1.50 6.63 -19.01
N GLU A 193 -1.93 7.60 -18.22
CA GLU A 193 -3.28 8.12 -18.28
C GLU A 193 -3.48 8.96 -19.55
N ASN A 194 -4.51 8.63 -20.33
CA ASN A 194 -4.95 9.37 -21.51
C ASN A 194 -6.47 9.59 -21.49
N GLY A 195 -6.91 10.51 -20.64
CA GLY A 195 -8.31 10.92 -20.52
C GLY A 195 -9.10 10.10 -19.49
N ILE A 196 -10.43 10.22 -19.52
CA ILE A 196 -11.32 9.61 -18.53
C ILE A 196 -11.85 8.27 -19.05
N SER A 197 -11.80 7.23 -18.22
CA SER A 197 -12.33 5.91 -18.54
C SER A 197 -13.86 5.88 -18.49
N THR A 198 -14.45 5.13 -19.41
CA THR A 198 -15.87 4.73 -19.35
C THR A 198 -16.06 3.29 -18.88
N ILE A 199 -14.96 2.57 -18.64
CA ILE A 199 -14.94 1.17 -18.21
C ILE A 199 -14.47 1.13 -16.76
N ASN A 200 -15.33 0.62 -15.88
CA ASN A 200 -15.17 0.48 -14.43
C ASN A 200 -14.43 1.65 -13.74
N PRO A 201 -14.83 2.91 -13.93
CA PRO A 201 -14.29 4.00 -13.11
C PRO A 201 -14.66 3.78 -11.64
N LEU A 202 -13.71 4.00 -10.72
CA LEU A 202 -13.96 3.89 -9.29
C LEU A 202 -14.62 5.18 -8.80
N LEU A 203 -15.92 5.11 -8.51
CA LEU A 203 -16.75 6.29 -8.17
C LEU A 203 -17.11 6.37 -6.68
N ARG A 204 -17.08 5.23 -5.98
CA ARG A 204 -17.48 5.10 -4.58
C ARG A 204 -16.57 4.09 -3.90
N ARG A 205 -16.23 4.33 -2.64
CA ARG A 205 -15.48 3.42 -1.78
C ARG A 205 -16.35 3.06 -0.58
N PRO A 206 -16.25 1.84 -0.02
CA PRO A 206 -16.88 1.51 1.25
C PRO A 206 -16.24 2.32 2.40
N PRO A 207 -16.93 2.53 3.53
CA PRO A 207 -16.37 3.14 4.73
C PRO A 207 -15.26 2.25 5.34
N GLY A 208 -14.38 2.86 6.12
CA GLY A 208 -13.16 2.23 6.66
C GLY A 208 -12.07 2.11 5.61
N ASN A 209 -11.62 3.26 5.11
CA ASN A 209 -10.76 3.38 3.93
C ASN A 209 -9.29 2.96 4.19
N SER A 210 -8.92 2.67 5.44
CA SER A 210 -7.77 1.81 5.73
C SER A 210 -8.21 0.39 5.43
N ALA A 211 -7.71 -0.16 4.33
CA ALA A 211 -8.08 -1.50 3.92
C ALA A 211 -7.90 -2.44 5.12
N ALA A 212 -9.00 -3.06 5.59
CA ALA A 212 -8.93 -4.05 6.65
C ALA A 212 -7.73 -4.96 6.34
N ARG A 213 -6.83 -5.17 7.30
CA ARG A 213 -5.51 -5.80 7.13
C ARG A 213 -5.44 -6.92 6.08
N GLU A 214 -6.49 -7.73 5.99
CA GLU A 214 -6.68 -8.76 4.96
C GLU A 214 -6.56 -8.25 3.52
N TYR A 215 -7.19 -7.12 3.17
CA TYR A 215 -7.16 -6.50 1.83
C TYR A 215 -5.86 -5.77 1.52
N GLU A 216 -5.14 -5.21 2.50
CA GLU A 216 -3.80 -4.65 2.25
C GLU A 216 -2.84 -5.71 1.73
N TYR A 217 -2.87 -6.89 2.35
CA TYR A 217 -2.11 -8.02 1.84
C TYR A 217 -2.62 -8.49 0.47
N ILE A 218 -3.92 -8.34 0.12
CA ILE A 218 -4.41 -8.66 -1.24
C ILE A 218 -3.78 -7.70 -2.23
N TYR A 219 -3.84 -6.40 -1.92
CA TYR A 219 -3.36 -5.35 -2.80
C TYR A 219 -1.86 -5.44 -3.07
N GLY A 220 -1.04 -5.66 -2.03
CA GLY A 220 0.42 -5.78 -2.18
C GLY A 220 0.90 -6.95 -3.04
N GLN A 221 0.00 -7.84 -3.45
CA GLN A 221 0.33 -9.10 -4.10
C GLN A 221 -0.31 -9.20 -5.46
N HIS A 222 -1.59 -8.83 -5.51
CA HIS A 222 -2.29 -8.73 -6.76
C HIS A 222 -1.73 -7.59 -7.64
N PHE A 223 -1.30 -6.47 -7.04
CA PHE A 223 -0.78 -5.32 -7.77
C PHE A 223 0.72 -5.13 -7.62
N ILE A 224 1.45 -5.27 -8.72
CA ILE A 224 2.93 -5.20 -8.73
C ILE A 224 3.49 -3.78 -8.47
N ASN A 225 2.66 -2.73 -8.51
CA ASN A 225 3.02 -1.35 -8.16
C ASN A 225 2.38 -0.86 -6.85
N PHE A 226 1.80 -1.75 -6.04
CA PHE A 226 1.29 -1.39 -4.72
C PHE A 226 2.33 -1.74 -3.65
N SER A 227 2.61 -0.80 -2.76
CA SER A 227 3.46 -1.01 -1.59
C SER A 227 2.66 -0.71 -0.33
N ILE A 228 2.67 -1.63 0.63
CA ILE A 228 2.13 -1.37 1.96
C ILE A 228 3.05 -0.33 2.61
N THR A 229 2.58 0.91 2.71
CA THR A 229 3.31 1.98 3.41
C THR A 229 2.86 1.93 4.86
N SER A 230 3.74 1.45 5.74
CA SER A 230 3.54 1.47 7.19
C SER A 230 3.61 2.93 7.68
N THR A 231 2.54 3.72 7.50
CA THR A 231 2.46 5.04 8.10
C THR A 231 2.05 4.89 9.57
N ARG A 232 2.96 5.37 10.43
CA ARG A 232 2.83 5.47 11.88
C ARG A 232 1.50 6.12 12.29
N TYR A 233 0.82 5.50 13.26
CA TYR A 233 -0.25 6.06 14.12
C TYR A 233 -1.65 6.33 13.53
N GLU A 234 -2.15 5.53 12.58
CA GLU A 234 -3.61 5.31 12.52
C GLU A 234 -3.96 3.98 13.17
N PRO A 235 -4.85 3.93 14.19
CA PRO A 235 -5.46 2.68 14.62
C PRO A 235 -6.10 2.03 13.39
N VAL A 236 -5.65 0.84 13.03
CA VAL A 236 -6.29 0.02 11.99
C VAL A 236 -7.76 -0.15 12.39
N GLU A 237 -8.68 0.34 11.57
CA GLU A 237 -10.11 0.23 11.86
C GLU A 237 -10.53 -1.25 12.03
N GLU A 238 -11.51 -1.45 12.92
CA GLU A 238 -11.95 -2.71 13.47
C GLU A 238 -12.29 -3.77 12.39
N GLY A 239 -12.03 -5.04 12.70
CA GLY A 239 -11.92 -6.15 11.75
C GLY A 239 -13.03 -6.31 10.69
N SER A 240 -12.68 -7.00 9.61
CA SER A 240 -13.54 -7.35 8.47
C SER A 240 -14.96 -7.80 8.87
N ARG A 241 -15.98 -7.00 8.53
CA ARG A 241 -17.40 -7.25 8.88
C ARG A 241 -18.00 -8.43 8.10
N MET A 242 -18.83 -9.24 8.77
CA MET A 242 -19.59 -10.33 8.16
C MET A 242 -21.10 -10.07 8.20
N LEU A 243 -21.77 -10.31 7.06
CA LEU A 243 -23.22 -10.35 6.95
C LEU A 243 -23.68 -11.80 6.75
N VAL A 244 -24.61 -12.26 7.59
CA VAL A 244 -25.26 -13.57 7.47
C VAL A 244 -26.70 -13.37 7.03
N ILE A 245 -27.02 -13.76 5.80
CA ILE A 245 -28.41 -13.78 5.30
C ILE A 245 -28.95 -15.20 5.49
N CYS A 246 -29.95 -15.33 6.34
CA CYS A 246 -30.44 -16.60 6.81
C CYS A 246 -31.92 -16.79 6.52
N TYR A 247 -32.29 -18.00 6.08
CA TYR A 247 -33.69 -18.39 6.03
C TYR A 247 -34.27 -18.39 7.47
N GLY A 248 -35.35 -17.64 7.72
CA GLY A 248 -35.88 -17.39 9.07
C GLY A 248 -35.95 -18.60 10.02
N PRO A 249 -36.48 -19.76 9.60
CA PRO A 249 -36.51 -20.99 10.42
C PRO A 249 -35.14 -21.54 10.86
N PHE A 250 -34.04 -21.08 10.29
CA PHE A 250 -32.67 -21.52 10.60
C PHE A 250 -31.93 -20.55 11.52
N MET A 251 -32.47 -19.36 11.78
CA MET A 251 -31.77 -18.31 12.53
C MET A 251 -31.38 -18.73 13.95
N GLU A 252 -32.26 -19.44 14.67
CA GLU A 252 -31.95 -19.92 16.03
C GLU A 252 -30.76 -20.89 16.05
N ALA A 253 -30.65 -21.77 15.05
CA ALA A 253 -29.52 -22.68 14.92
C ALA A 253 -28.24 -21.98 14.45
N MET A 254 -28.36 -20.82 13.80
CA MET A 254 -27.23 -20.03 13.30
C MET A 254 -26.61 -19.12 14.36
N GLN A 255 -27.41 -18.68 15.33
CA GLN A 255 -27.01 -17.72 16.37
C GLN A 255 -25.68 -18.08 17.08
N PRO A 256 -25.38 -19.35 17.45
CA PRO A 256 -24.12 -19.67 18.12
C PRO A 256 -22.86 -19.31 17.32
N LEU A 257 -22.91 -19.39 15.97
CA LEU A 257 -21.76 -18.97 15.15
C LEU A 257 -21.63 -17.46 15.14
N VAL A 258 -22.76 -16.75 15.03
CA VAL A 258 -22.79 -15.28 15.05
C VAL A 258 -22.25 -14.75 16.37
N ASP A 259 -22.65 -15.36 17.48
CA ASP A 259 -22.14 -15.04 18.82
C ASP A 259 -20.63 -15.29 18.88
N TRP A 260 -20.15 -16.42 18.36
CA TRP A 260 -18.71 -16.72 18.33
C TRP A 260 -17.92 -15.72 17.49
N LYS A 261 -18.40 -15.35 16.30
CA LYS A 261 -17.71 -14.39 15.41
C LYS A 261 -17.63 -13.00 16.05
N ASN A 262 -18.71 -12.52 16.66
CA ASN A 262 -18.68 -11.28 17.43
C ASN A 262 -17.73 -11.40 18.64
N LEU A 263 -17.79 -12.51 19.37
CA LEU A 263 -16.94 -12.75 20.55
C LEU A 263 -15.44 -12.68 20.22
N LYS A 264 -15.02 -13.20 19.05
CA LYS A 264 -13.62 -13.18 18.60
C LYS A 264 -13.20 -11.90 17.88
N GLY A 265 -14.03 -10.85 17.86
CA GLY A 265 -13.69 -9.55 17.26
C GLY A 265 -14.00 -9.41 15.77
N MET A 266 -14.93 -10.20 15.24
CA MET A 266 -15.43 -10.06 13.87
C MET A 266 -16.89 -9.57 13.91
N PRO A 267 -17.15 -8.27 13.68
CA PRO A 267 -18.50 -7.72 13.66
C PRO A 267 -19.40 -8.51 12.70
N THR A 268 -20.41 -9.19 13.24
CA THR A 268 -21.24 -10.13 12.49
C THR A 268 -22.72 -9.87 12.73
N GLU A 269 -23.46 -9.64 11.65
CA GLU A 269 -24.90 -9.42 11.70
C GLU A 269 -25.68 -10.59 11.11
N LEU A 270 -26.75 -11.01 11.78
CA LEU A 270 -27.68 -12.04 11.32
C LEU A 270 -29.00 -11.43 10.86
N VAL A 271 -29.31 -11.57 9.58
CA VAL A 271 -30.49 -10.97 8.95
C VAL A 271 -31.41 -12.06 8.38
N ASP A 272 -32.71 -11.93 8.62
CA ASP A 272 -33.74 -12.79 8.01
C ASP A 272 -33.89 -12.45 6.53
N LEU A 273 -33.87 -13.47 5.66
CA LEU A 273 -34.16 -13.33 4.23
C LEU A 273 -35.47 -12.57 3.97
N ALA A 274 -36.49 -12.76 4.80
CA ALA A 274 -37.78 -12.07 4.65
C ALA A 274 -37.68 -10.54 4.85
N ALA A 275 -36.67 -10.05 5.57
CA ALA A 275 -36.38 -8.63 5.74
C ALA A 275 -35.56 -8.04 4.59
N VAL A 276 -34.75 -8.86 3.93
CA VAL A 276 -33.95 -8.50 2.74
C VAL A 276 -34.83 -8.46 1.49
N GLY A 277 -35.60 -9.52 1.27
CA GLY A 277 -36.34 -9.81 0.06
C GLY A 277 -36.04 -11.22 -0.45
N GLU A 278 -37.05 -11.90 -0.99
CA GLU A 278 -36.97 -13.34 -1.30
C GLU A 278 -36.49 -13.65 -2.73
N THR A 279 -35.95 -12.66 -3.46
CA THR A 279 -35.37 -12.87 -4.79
C THR A 279 -33.86 -12.64 -4.81
N ALA A 280 -33.17 -13.29 -5.74
CA ALA A 280 -31.71 -13.12 -5.88
C ALA A 280 -31.30 -11.66 -6.12
N ALA A 281 -32.14 -10.87 -6.82
CA ALA A 281 -31.91 -9.45 -7.07
C ALA A 281 -32.14 -8.58 -5.83
N ASP A 282 -33.05 -8.96 -4.93
CA ASP A 282 -33.22 -8.25 -3.66
C ASP A 282 -32.00 -8.45 -2.75
N ILE A 283 -31.48 -9.68 -2.71
CA ILE A 283 -30.24 -10.01 -2.00
C ILE A 283 -29.06 -9.22 -2.57
N ASP A 284 -28.92 -9.20 -3.90
CA ASP A 284 -27.85 -8.49 -4.61
C ASP A 284 -27.83 -7.00 -4.23
N GLN A 285 -28.98 -6.35 -4.32
CA GLN A 285 -29.12 -4.94 -3.98
C GLN A 285 -28.87 -4.67 -2.48
N TYR A 286 -29.29 -5.58 -1.60
CA TYR A 286 -29.07 -5.45 -0.16
C TYR A 286 -27.59 -5.57 0.18
N VAL A 287 -26.90 -6.55 -0.40
CA VAL A 287 -25.46 -6.77 -0.23
C VAL A 287 -24.66 -5.56 -0.74
N GLU A 288 -25.00 -5.02 -1.92
CA GLU A 288 -24.36 -3.81 -2.47
C GLU A 288 -24.53 -2.62 -1.50
N ASN A 289 -25.75 -2.37 -1.01
CA ASN A 289 -26.00 -1.28 -0.07
C ASN A 289 -25.23 -1.50 1.23
N TYR A 290 -25.25 -2.71 1.78
CA TYR A 290 -24.55 -3.04 3.02
C TYR A 290 -23.03 -2.87 2.87
N TYR A 291 -22.46 -3.29 1.72
CA TYR A 291 -21.07 -3.09 1.39
C TYR A 291 -20.67 -1.61 1.47
N TYR A 292 -21.41 -0.74 0.80
CA TYR A 292 -21.05 0.68 0.77
C TYR A 292 -21.50 1.49 1.99
N ASP A 293 -22.43 0.98 2.79
CA ASP A 293 -22.93 1.70 3.97
C ASP A 293 -22.23 1.23 5.26
N GLN A 294 -21.72 -0.01 5.31
CA GLN A 294 -21.19 -0.64 6.53
C GLN A 294 -19.80 -1.30 6.36
N GLY A 295 -19.25 -1.36 5.13
CA GLY A 295 -17.91 -1.91 4.90
C GLY A 295 -17.84 -3.44 4.91
N LEU A 296 -18.76 -4.13 4.23
CA LEU A 296 -18.83 -5.61 4.17
C LEU A 296 -17.53 -6.25 3.66
N ALA A 297 -17.10 -7.35 4.27
CA ALA A 297 -15.98 -8.18 3.78
C ALA A 297 -16.39 -9.64 3.53
N TYR A 298 -17.31 -10.18 4.34
CA TYR A 298 -17.77 -11.57 4.25
C TYR A 298 -19.28 -11.66 4.12
N LEU A 299 -19.79 -12.45 3.18
CA LEU A 299 -21.20 -12.81 3.06
C LEU A 299 -21.38 -14.32 3.27
N LEU A 300 -22.22 -14.70 4.22
CA LEU A 300 -22.61 -16.08 4.44
C LEU A 300 -24.11 -16.27 4.17
N LEU A 301 -24.44 -17.09 3.18
CA LEU A 301 -25.81 -17.48 2.85
C LEU A 301 -26.19 -18.77 3.60
N VAL A 302 -27.28 -18.76 4.37
CA VAL A 302 -27.70 -19.90 5.20
C VAL A 302 -29.03 -20.48 4.73
N GLY A 303 -28.93 -21.47 3.84
CA GLY A 303 -30.04 -22.16 3.19
C GLY A 303 -29.61 -22.80 1.87
N ASP A 304 -30.26 -23.88 1.46
CA ASP A 304 -30.13 -24.44 0.11
C ASP A 304 -30.83 -23.53 -0.92
N ILE A 305 -30.74 -23.85 -2.22
CA ILE A 305 -31.35 -23.10 -3.33
C ILE A 305 -32.85 -22.88 -3.17
N ASP A 306 -33.55 -23.81 -2.50
CA ASP A 306 -34.99 -23.75 -2.23
C ASP A 306 -35.32 -22.79 -1.06
N GLN A 307 -34.35 -22.50 -0.19
CA GLN A 307 -34.51 -21.58 0.94
C GLN A 307 -33.96 -20.18 0.64
N ILE A 308 -32.79 -20.11 -0.01
CA ILE A 308 -32.15 -18.87 -0.43
C ILE A 308 -31.82 -18.96 -1.91
N PRO A 309 -32.46 -18.15 -2.78
CA PRO A 309 -32.19 -18.17 -4.21
C PRO A 309 -30.74 -17.74 -4.51
N SER A 310 -30.27 -18.10 -5.70
CA SER A 310 -28.96 -17.71 -6.22
C SER A 310 -29.13 -17.04 -7.58
N PRO A 311 -28.31 -16.03 -7.93
CA PRO A 311 -28.27 -15.46 -9.28
C PRO A 311 -27.95 -16.56 -10.29
N ARG A 312 -28.51 -16.45 -11.51
CA ARG A 312 -28.38 -17.50 -12.54
C ARG A 312 -27.86 -16.94 -13.84
N PHE A 313 -26.87 -17.64 -14.39
CA PHE A 313 -26.12 -17.20 -15.55
C PHE A 313 -26.02 -18.27 -16.63
N SER A 314 -25.69 -17.85 -17.84
CA SER A 314 -25.46 -18.75 -18.99
C SER A 314 -24.19 -18.37 -19.77
N GLU A 315 -23.30 -17.55 -19.21
CA GLU A 315 -21.97 -17.35 -19.78
C GLU A 315 -21.13 -18.63 -19.70
N GLY A 316 -20.09 -18.71 -20.53
CA GLY A 316 -19.16 -19.84 -20.53
C GLY A 316 -19.86 -21.19 -20.71
N TYR A 317 -19.69 -22.07 -19.71
CA TYR A 317 -20.28 -23.40 -19.67
C TYR A 317 -21.53 -23.51 -18.80
N GLY A 318 -22.07 -22.38 -18.33
CA GLY A 318 -23.33 -22.31 -17.60
C GLY A 318 -24.55 -22.52 -18.49
N SER A 319 -25.65 -22.97 -17.87
CA SER A 319 -26.94 -23.15 -18.55
C SER A 319 -28.07 -22.83 -17.58
N ASN A 320 -28.27 -21.54 -17.31
CA ASN A 320 -29.11 -21.05 -16.20
C ASN A 320 -28.65 -21.61 -14.85
N SER A 321 -27.33 -21.69 -14.69
CA SER A 321 -26.65 -22.27 -13.53
C SER A 321 -26.53 -21.24 -12.40
N PRO A 322 -26.68 -21.65 -11.13
CA PRO A 322 -26.52 -20.75 -9.98
C PRO A 322 -25.06 -20.32 -9.80
N ALA A 323 -24.86 -19.10 -9.33
CA ALA A 323 -23.55 -18.48 -9.13
C ALA A 323 -23.60 -17.51 -7.94
N ASP A 324 -23.39 -18.02 -6.73
CA ASP A 324 -23.24 -17.15 -5.55
C ASP A 324 -22.03 -16.21 -5.60
N PRO A 325 -20.89 -16.56 -6.26
CA PRO A 325 -19.78 -15.62 -6.41
C PRO A 325 -20.16 -14.27 -7.02
N SER A 326 -21.25 -14.18 -7.80
CA SER A 326 -21.67 -12.89 -8.37
C SER A 326 -22.05 -11.84 -7.32
N TYR A 327 -22.45 -12.26 -6.11
CA TYR A 327 -22.67 -11.33 -5.00
C TYR A 327 -21.39 -10.62 -4.53
N SER A 328 -20.22 -11.09 -4.98
CA SER A 328 -18.94 -10.45 -4.71
C SER A 328 -18.54 -9.39 -5.72
N PHE A 329 -19.20 -9.29 -6.88
CA PHE A 329 -18.86 -8.33 -7.94
C PHE A 329 -19.71 -7.07 -7.76
N ILE A 330 -19.28 -6.19 -6.85
CA ILE A 330 -20.06 -5.05 -6.36
C ILE A 330 -19.58 -3.74 -6.97
N ALA A 331 -18.27 -3.51 -6.98
CA ALA A 331 -17.66 -2.31 -7.50
C ALA A 331 -17.28 -2.52 -8.97
N GLY A 332 -18.02 -1.88 -9.87
CA GLY A 332 -17.77 -2.02 -11.32
C GLY A 332 -18.51 -3.20 -11.95
N ASP A 333 -18.34 -3.35 -13.26
CA ASP A 333 -18.91 -4.44 -14.07
C ASP A 333 -17.76 -5.36 -14.48
N ASP A 334 -17.29 -6.19 -13.55
CA ASP A 334 -16.21 -7.17 -13.74
C ASP A 334 -16.40 -8.42 -12.86
N TYR A 335 -15.38 -9.31 -12.85
CA TYR A 335 -15.40 -10.61 -12.18
C TYR A 335 -14.38 -10.70 -11.04
N TYR A 336 -13.95 -9.57 -10.49
CA TYR A 336 -13.04 -9.52 -9.36
C TYR A 336 -13.82 -9.38 -8.06
N PRO A 337 -13.69 -10.32 -7.10
CA PRO A 337 -14.41 -10.27 -5.84
C PRO A 337 -14.03 -9.07 -4.96
N ASP A 338 -15.01 -8.24 -4.59
CA ASP A 338 -14.87 -7.17 -3.59
C ASP A 338 -15.06 -7.69 -2.16
N ILE A 339 -15.79 -8.80 -2.01
CA ILE A 339 -16.09 -9.50 -0.75
C ILE A 339 -15.96 -11.01 -0.92
N PHE A 340 -15.88 -11.75 0.18
CA PHE A 340 -15.82 -13.21 0.16
C PHE A 340 -17.17 -13.82 0.47
N VAL A 341 -17.71 -14.58 -0.49
CA VAL A 341 -19.06 -15.17 -0.40
C VAL A 341 -18.95 -16.68 -0.15
N GLY A 342 -19.71 -17.19 0.81
CA GLY A 342 -19.88 -18.62 1.04
C GLY A 342 -21.32 -19.01 1.38
N ARG A 343 -21.60 -20.31 1.31
CA ARG A 343 -22.94 -20.86 1.58
C ARG A 343 -22.88 -22.03 2.58
N PHE A 344 -23.65 -21.89 3.66
CA PHE A 344 -24.14 -23.02 4.45
C PHE A 344 -25.41 -23.57 3.82
N SER A 345 -25.24 -24.46 2.85
CA SER A 345 -26.38 -25.02 2.11
C SER A 345 -27.10 -26.05 2.99
N ALA A 346 -28.27 -25.68 3.48
CA ALA A 346 -29.06 -26.46 4.42
C ALA A 346 -30.53 -26.55 3.97
N GLU A 347 -31.05 -27.78 3.93
CA GLU A 347 -32.48 -28.05 3.74
C GLU A 347 -33.27 -28.07 5.08
N ASP A 348 -32.58 -28.22 6.22
CA ASP A 348 -33.19 -28.26 7.54
C ASP A 348 -32.22 -27.79 8.66
N THR A 349 -32.76 -27.61 9.86
CA THR A 349 -32.03 -27.12 11.04
C THR A 349 -30.90 -28.07 11.49
N THR A 350 -30.97 -29.36 11.21
CA THR A 350 -29.90 -30.33 11.55
C THR A 350 -28.67 -30.08 10.71
N HIS A 351 -28.84 -29.77 9.42
CA HIS A 351 -27.74 -29.37 8.55
C HIS A 351 -27.07 -28.08 9.04
N VAL A 352 -27.85 -27.08 9.45
CA VAL A 352 -27.33 -25.83 10.01
C VAL A 352 -26.52 -26.08 11.27
N ASN A 353 -27.08 -26.81 12.25
CA ASN A 353 -26.36 -27.18 13.46
C ASN A 353 -25.05 -27.91 13.15
N THR A 354 -25.06 -28.83 12.19
CA THR A 354 -23.87 -29.60 11.78
C THR A 354 -22.76 -28.68 11.22
N MET A 355 -23.12 -27.67 10.43
CA MET A 355 -22.17 -26.71 9.84
C MET A 355 -21.70 -25.65 10.86
N VAL A 356 -22.58 -25.23 11.78
CA VAL A 356 -22.24 -24.34 12.89
C VAL A 356 -21.29 -25.02 13.87
N THR A 357 -21.63 -26.22 14.35
CA THR A 357 -20.80 -26.98 15.31
C THR A 357 -19.41 -27.23 14.76
N ARG A 358 -19.28 -27.75 13.53
CA ARG A 358 -17.95 -28.03 12.95
C ARG A 358 -17.06 -26.80 12.84
N THR A 359 -17.67 -25.65 12.56
CA THR A 359 -16.94 -24.39 12.36
C THR A 359 -16.48 -23.84 13.70
N ILE A 360 -17.36 -23.81 14.70
CA ILE A 360 -17.02 -23.39 16.06
C ILE A 360 -15.97 -24.33 16.65
N ASP A 361 -16.11 -25.65 16.52
CA ASP A 361 -15.15 -26.60 17.06
C ASP A 361 -13.77 -26.42 16.42
N TYR A 362 -13.71 -26.21 15.10
CA TYR A 362 -12.46 -25.99 14.38
C TYR A 362 -11.76 -24.68 14.76
N GLU A 363 -12.52 -23.59 14.93
CA GLU A 363 -11.97 -22.27 15.27
C GLU A 363 -11.67 -22.11 16.76
N ARG A 364 -12.61 -22.50 17.62
CA ARG A 364 -12.62 -22.24 19.07
C ARG A 364 -11.93 -23.32 19.90
N TYR A 365 -12.10 -24.59 19.51
CA TYR A 365 -11.65 -25.74 20.30
C TYR A 365 -10.72 -26.67 19.52
N PRO A 366 -9.61 -26.16 18.97
CA PRO A 366 -8.75 -26.96 18.10
C PRO A 366 -7.98 -28.04 18.89
N ASP A 367 -7.60 -29.14 18.22
CA ASP A 367 -6.88 -30.25 18.85
C ASP A 367 -5.40 -29.92 19.07
N THR A 368 -5.01 -29.59 20.29
CA THR A 368 -3.64 -29.21 20.67
C THR A 368 -2.60 -30.34 20.55
N ALA A 369 -3.05 -31.58 20.32
CA ALA A 369 -2.18 -32.72 20.03
C ALA A 369 -2.39 -33.27 18.60
N GLY A 370 -3.11 -32.53 17.76
CA GLY A 370 -3.58 -32.99 16.45
C GLY A 370 -2.49 -33.04 15.39
N GLU A 371 -1.68 -34.11 15.36
CA GLU A 371 -0.70 -34.34 14.27
C GLU A 371 -1.34 -34.36 12.87
N TRP A 372 -2.67 -34.49 12.78
CA TRP A 372 -3.42 -34.43 11.52
C TRP A 372 -3.40 -33.05 10.86
N TYR A 373 -3.15 -31.96 11.60
CA TYR A 373 -2.99 -30.62 11.02
C TYR A 373 -1.81 -30.52 10.04
N LYS A 374 -0.80 -31.37 10.24
CA LYS A 374 0.41 -31.47 9.42
C LYS A 374 0.31 -32.53 8.32
N LYS A 375 -0.90 -33.03 8.02
CA LYS A 375 -1.14 -34.08 7.02
C LYS A 375 -2.12 -33.61 5.96
N GLY A 376 -1.77 -33.79 4.69
CA GLY A 376 -2.61 -33.46 3.54
C GLY A 376 -2.83 -34.66 2.62
N SER A 377 -3.68 -34.49 1.61
CA SER A 377 -3.84 -35.47 0.53
C SER A 377 -4.03 -34.80 -0.83
N GLY A 378 -3.38 -35.35 -1.85
CA GLY A 378 -3.68 -35.07 -3.25
C GLY A 378 -4.44 -36.24 -3.86
N PHE A 379 -5.54 -35.94 -4.55
CA PHE A 379 -6.36 -36.90 -5.30
C PHE A 379 -6.43 -36.47 -6.78
N ALA A 380 -5.76 -37.21 -7.66
CA ALA A 380 -5.60 -36.81 -9.06
C ALA A 380 -6.01 -37.89 -10.07
N SER A 381 -6.48 -37.44 -11.22
CA SER A 381 -6.45 -38.25 -12.44
C SER A 381 -5.03 -38.35 -13.00
N ASN A 382 -4.78 -39.28 -13.92
CA ASN A 382 -3.53 -39.34 -14.69
C ASN A 382 -3.74 -38.83 -16.13
N GLN A 383 -4.68 -37.89 -16.29
CA GLN A 383 -5.07 -37.32 -17.57
C GLN A 383 -4.61 -35.87 -17.66
N GLY A 384 -4.64 -35.35 -18.89
CA GLY A 384 -4.11 -34.04 -19.22
C GLY A 384 -3.70 -33.97 -20.69
N PRO A 385 -2.86 -33.01 -21.06
CA PRO A 385 -2.35 -31.94 -20.19
C PRO A 385 -3.38 -30.82 -19.95
N GLY A 386 -3.25 -30.13 -18.82
CA GLY A 386 -3.92 -28.88 -18.47
C GLY A 386 -2.95 -27.70 -18.44
N ASP A 387 -3.06 -26.84 -17.44
CA ASP A 387 -2.17 -25.68 -17.23
C ASP A 387 -0.69 -26.10 -17.12
N ASP A 388 0.23 -25.20 -17.49
CA ASP A 388 1.67 -25.44 -17.61
C ASP A 388 2.12 -26.66 -18.47
N GLY A 389 1.16 -27.27 -19.17
CA GLY A 389 1.35 -28.49 -19.93
C GLY A 389 1.39 -29.76 -19.08
N GLU A 390 0.92 -29.69 -17.84
CA GLU A 390 1.03 -30.74 -16.82
C GLU A 390 -0.16 -31.70 -16.86
N TYR A 391 0.09 -32.96 -16.52
CA TYR A 391 -0.98 -33.88 -16.17
C TYR A 391 -1.47 -33.61 -14.75
N ASP A 392 -2.73 -33.96 -14.45
CA ASP A 392 -3.33 -33.68 -13.13
C ASP A 392 -2.51 -34.27 -11.95
N ASP A 393 -1.84 -35.41 -12.13
CA ASP A 393 -0.98 -36.04 -11.14
C ASP A 393 0.39 -35.34 -10.99
N GLU A 394 0.93 -34.79 -12.07
CA GLU A 394 2.14 -33.96 -12.04
C GLU A 394 1.88 -32.64 -11.30
N HIS A 395 0.74 -32.00 -11.60
CA HIS A 395 0.26 -30.79 -10.93
C HIS A 395 0.14 -30.97 -9.41
N LEU A 396 -0.55 -32.04 -8.97
CA LEU A 396 -0.66 -32.32 -7.53
C LEU A 396 0.65 -32.76 -6.87
N ASP A 397 1.62 -33.28 -7.64
CA ASP A 397 2.97 -33.56 -7.12
C ASP A 397 3.73 -32.26 -6.80
N ILE A 398 3.57 -31.21 -7.61
CA ILE A 398 4.16 -29.89 -7.36
C ILE A 398 3.55 -29.24 -6.10
N ILE A 399 2.22 -29.22 -6.01
CA ILE A 399 1.52 -28.74 -4.81
C ILE A 399 1.96 -29.52 -3.57
N ARG A 400 2.12 -30.85 -3.70
CA ARG A 400 2.62 -31.70 -2.63
C ARG A 400 4.03 -31.29 -2.18
N GLU A 401 4.94 -30.98 -3.10
CA GLU A 401 6.29 -30.53 -2.76
C GLU A 401 6.26 -29.21 -1.99
N LYS A 402 5.41 -28.25 -2.40
CA LYS A 402 5.19 -26.97 -1.71
C LYS A 402 4.69 -27.18 -0.27
N LEU A 403 3.66 -28.00 -0.07
CA LEU A 403 3.11 -28.32 1.25
C LEU A 403 4.14 -28.97 2.18
N LEU A 404 4.92 -29.93 1.67
CA LEU A 404 5.98 -30.62 2.43
C LEU A 404 7.17 -29.71 2.77
N ALA A 405 7.42 -28.67 1.97
CA ALA A 405 8.45 -27.68 2.24
C ALA A 405 8.02 -26.64 3.31
N TYR A 406 6.72 -26.51 3.55
CA TYR A 406 6.13 -25.60 4.51
C TYR A 406 6.01 -26.24 5.91
N THR A 407 4.83 -26.70 6.30
CA THR A 407 4.56 -27.27 7.64
C THR A 407 4.19 -28.76 7.61
N TYR A 408 3.98 -29.39 6.44
CA TYR A 408 3.40 -30.73 6.38
C TYR A 408 4.43 -31.86 6.49
N ASP A 409 4.10 -32.90 7.25
CA ASP A 409 4.92 -34.11 7.40
C ASP A 409 4.56 -35.20 6.38
N VAL A 410 3.28 -35.25 5.98
CA VAL A 410 2.74 -36.26 5.05
C VAL A 410 1.75 -35.60 4.10
N VAL A 411 1.91 -35.85 2.80
CA VAL A 411 0.90 -35.54 1.79
C VAL A 411 0.71 -36.78 0.94
N ASP A 412 -0.48 -37.40 1.01
CA ASP A 412 -0.79 -38.62 0.27
C ASP A 412 -0.90 -38.37 -1.23
N GLN A 413 -0.56 -39.38 -2.02
CA GLN A 413 -0.68 -39.38 -3.48
C GLN A 413 -1.69 -40.47 -3.89
N VAL A 414 -2.99 -40.21 -3.75
CA VAL A 414 -4.03 -41.18 -4.15
C VAL A 414 -4.44 -40.88 -5.58
N TYR A 415 -3.62 -41.33 -6.53
CA TYR A 415 -3.71 -40.97 -7.94
C TYR A 415 -4.13 -42.16 -8.82
N ASP A 416 -4.77 -41.87 -9.94
CA ASP A 416 -5.01 -42.86 -10.98
C ASP A 416 -3.69 -43.48 -11.50
N PRO A 417 -3.71 -44.73 -11.98
CA PRO A 417 -4.84 -45.65 -12.01
C PRO A 417 -4.92 -46.54 -10.75
N THR A 418 -4.08 -46.29 -9.74
CA THR A 418 -3.90 -47.20 -8.60
C THR A 418 -4.65 -46.78 -7.35
N GLY A 419 -4.93 -45.49 -7.20
CA GLY A 419 -5.68 -44.93 -6.10
C GLY A 419 -7.09 -45.53 -6.01
N SER A 420 -7.60 -45.62 -4.80
CA SER A 420 -8.86 -46.29 -4.52
C SER A 420 -9.65 -45.61 -3.41
N VAL A 421 -10.98 -45.85 -3.39
CA VAL A 421 -11.86 -45.35 -2.33
C VAL A 421 -11.38 -45.80 -0.93
N PRO A 422 -11.03 -47.08 -0.68
CA PRO A 422 -10.55 -47.49 0.64
C PRO A 422 -9.26 -46.81 1.10
N GLU A 423 -8.36 -46.45 0.16
CA GLU A 423 -7.14 -45.71 0.51
C GLU A 423 -7.46 -44.26 0.88
N GLY A 424 -8.32 -43.59 0.12
CA GLY A 424 -8.76 -42.23 0.44
C GLY A 424 -9.56 -42.16 1.73
N GLU A 425 -10.54 -43.04 1.94
CA GLU A 425 -11.29 -43.15 3.19
C GLU A 425 -10.35 -43.39 4.39
N ALA A 426 -9.35 -44.27 4.23
CA ALA A 426 -8.39 -44.52 5.30
C ALA A 426 -7.57 -43.27 5.64
N ALA A 427 -7.08 -42.53 4.63
CA ALA A 427 -6.34 -41.29 4.82
C ALA A 427 -7.20 -40.21 5.53
N ILE A 428 -8.43 -40.00 5.04
CA ILE A 428 -9.36 -39.01 5.60
C ILE A 428 -9.76 -39.37 7.03
N ASN A 429 -10.07 -40.64 7.31
CA ASN A 429 -10.42 -41.11 8.65
C ASN A 429 -9.25 -41.05 9.64
N GLU A 430 -8.02 -41.19 9.16
CA GLU A 430 -6.83 -40.96 9.99
C GLU A 430 -6.68 -39.47 10.38
N GLY A 431 -7.10 -38.58 9.48
CA GLY A 431 -7.16 -37.13 9.64
C GLY A 431 -6.26 -36.40 8.65
N ARG A 432 -6.81 -35.39 7.96
CA ARG A 432 -6.11 -34.48 7.04
C ARG A 432 -6.62 -33.06 7.21
N SER A 433 -5.75 -32.08 7.10
CA SER A 433 -6.10 -30.65 7.15
C SER A 433 -6.41 -30.06 5.78
N ILE A 434 -5.78 -30.56 4.72
CA ILE A 434 -5.99 -30.11 3.34
C ILE A 434 -6.22 -31.28 2.40
N ILE A 435 -7.16 -31.12 1.46
CA ILE A 435 -7.31 -31.99 0.29
C ILE A 435 -7.30 -31.14 -0.97
N ASN A 436 -6.36 -31.43 -1.87
CA ASN A 436 -6.39 -30.93 -3.24
C ASN A 436 -6.89 -32.04 -4.18
N TYR A 437 -7.93 -31.75 -4.95
CA TYR A 437 -8.46 -32.66 -5.96
C TYR A 437 -8.35 -32.06 -7.36
N THR A 438 -7.86 -32.83 -8.33
CA THR A 438 -7.76 -32.41 -9.74
C THR A 438 -8.11 -33.58 -10.65
N GLY A 439 -9.26 -33.50 -11.32
CA GLY A 439 -9.74 -34.61 -12.14
C GLY A 439 -11.16 -34.43 -12.68
N HIS A 440 -11.84 -35.54 -12.96
CA HIS A 440 -13.24 -35.49 -13.40
C HIS A 440 -14.19 -35.48 -12.21
N GLY A 441 -15.33 -34.81 -12.37
CA GLY A 441 -16.35 -34.71 -11.34
C GLY A 441 -17.73 -34.99 -11.90
N SER A 442 -18.64 -35.34 -11.00
CA SER A 442 -20.07 -35.33 -11.25
C SER A 442 -20.77 -34.66 -10.08
N ASN A 443 -22.06 -34.37 -10.22
CA ASN A 443 -22.87 -33.79 -9.16
C ASN A 443 -22.77 -34.55 -7.82
N SER A 444 -22.41 -35.84 -7.80
CA SER A 444 -22.39 -36.65 -6.58
C SER A 444 -21.08 -37.43 -6.34
N ALA A 445 -20.00 -37.11 -7.06
CA ALA A 445 -18.75 -37.86 -6.93
C ALA A 445 -17.52 -37.16 -7.53
N TRP A 446 -16.37 -37.47 -6.93
CA TRP A 446 -15.09 -37.50 -7.62
C TRP A 446 -14.95 -38.80 -8.42
N ALA A 447 -14.31 -38.73 -9.59
CA ALA A 447 -14.25 -39.86 -10.51
C ALA A 447 -12.86 -40.51 -10.66
N ASN A 448 -11.80 -39.88 -10.14
CA ASN A 448 -10.41 -40.30 -10.35
C ASN A 448 -9.57 -40.17 -9.09
N GLY A 449 -8.47 -40.93 -9.01
CA GLY A 449 -7.56 -40.94 -7.87
C GLY A 449 -8.21 -41.62 -6.66
N CYS A 450 -9.21 -40.96 -6.07
CA CYS A 450 -10.15 -41.53 -5.12
C CYS A 450 -11.58 -41.35 -5.67
N PRO A 451 -12.14 -42.32 -6.43
CA PRO A 451 -13.43 -42.19 -7.11
C PRO A 451 -14.62 -42.35 -6.12
N MET A 452 -14.65 -41.51 -5.10
CA MET A 452 -15.63 -41.53 -4.02
C MET A 452 -16.88 -40.72 -4.36
N ASN A 453 -18.02 -41.20 -3.88
CA ASN A 453 -19.33 -40.59 -4.07
C ASN A 453 -19.96 -40.18 -2.73
N ASN A 454 -21.15 -39.57 -2.78
CA ASN A 454 -21.90 -39.14 -1.59
C ASN A 454 -22.06 -40.24 -0.52
N THR A 455 -22.17 -41.52 -0.91
CA THR A 455 -22.29 -42.64 0.05
C THR A 455 -21.00 -42.84 0.83
N ASP A 456 -19.86 -42.72 0.17
CA ASP A 456 -18.54 -42.91 0.79
C ASP A 456 -18.25 -41.74 1.75
N VAL A 457 -18.58 -40.50 1.35
CA VAL A 457 -18.46 -39.31 2.21
C VAL A 457 -19.34 -39.44 3.46
N ASN A 458 -20.59 -39.89 3.32
CA ASN A 458 -21.48 -40.16 4.46
C ASN A 458 -21.01 -41.35 5.33
N GLY A 459 -20.07 -42.17 4.86
CA GLY A 459 -19.48 -43.28 5.61
C GLY A 459 -18.18 -42.90 6.34
N LEU A 460 -17.71 -41.66 6.22
CA LEU A 460 -16.52 -41.17 6.91
C LEU A 460 -16.75 -41.08 8.41
N VAL A 461 -15.69 -41.36 9.17
CA VAL A 461 -15.64 -41.36 10.64
C VAL A 461 -14.56 -40.41 11.18
N ASN A 462 -14.18 -39.41 10.40
CA ASN A 462 -13.14 -38.41 10.71
C ASN A 462 -13.63 -37.31 11.67
N VAL A 463 -14.36 -37.69 12.72
CA VAL A 463 -14.91 -36.75 13.72
C VAL A 463 -13.79 -35.91 14.31
N GLY A 464 -13.97 -34.58 14.29
CA GLY A 464 -13.00 -33.59 14.80
C GLY A 464 -11.73 -33.42 13.94
N LYS A 465 -11.65 -34.05 12.76
CA LYS A 465 -10.48 -34.02 11.86
C LYS A 465 -10.89 -33.62 10.45
N LEU A 466 -11.31 -32.37 10.32
CA LEU A 466 -12.01 -31.87 9.16
C LEU A 466 -11.06 -31.11 8.22
N PRO A 467 -10.76 -31.63 7.02
CA PRO A 467 -9.98 -30.91 6.03
C PRO A 467 -10.77 -29.73 5.45
N PHE A 468 -10.06 -28.74 4.89
CA PHE A 468 -10.59 -27.88 3.85
C PHE A 468 -10.20 -28.44 2.47
N ILE A 469 -11.02 -28.17 1.45
CA ILE A 469 -10.91 -28.86 0.16
C ILE A 469 -10.99 -27.89 -1.03
N TRP A 470 -9.98 -27.93 -1.90
CA TRP A 470 -10.04 -27.31 -3.22
C TRP A 470 -10.26 -28.36 -4.30
N THR A 471 -11.37 -28.22 -5.03
CA THR A 471 -11.80 -29.19 -6.05
C THR A 471 -11.75 -28.57 -7.44
N VAL A 472 -10.79 -29.03 -8.26
CA VAL A 472 -10.75 -28.79 -9.70
C VAL A 472 -11.46 -29.94 -10.42
N ALA A 473 -12.77 -29.79 -10.62
CA ALA A 473 -13.63 -30.79 -11.25
C ALA A 473 -14.92 -30.20 -11.83
N CYS A 474 -15.59 -30.96 -12.70
CA CYS A 474 -16.92 -30.59 -13.19
C CYS A 474 -18.00 -30.79 -12.11
N VAL A 475 -18.90 -29.80 -11.97
CA VAL A 475 -20.25 -29.87 -11.37
C VAL A 475 -20.36 -30.44 -9.96
N THR A 476 -19.27 -30.57 -9.20
CA THR A 476 -19.30 -31.11 -7.82
C THR A 476 -20.04 -30.19 -6.85
N GLY A 477 -20.20 -28.92 -7.23
CA GLY A 477 -21.00 -27.92 -6.53
C GLY A 477 -22.33 -27.60 -7.20
N GLU A 478 -22.88 -28.45 -8.09
CA GLU A 478 -24.14 -28.16 -8.79
C GLU A 478 -25.38 -28.32 -7.87
N PHE A 479 -25.50 -27.47 -6.86
CA PHE A 479 -26.47 -27.53 -5.75
C PHE A 479 -27.95 -27.30 -6.14
N HIS A 480 -28.26 -27.17 -7.42
CA HIS A 480 -29.65 -26.99 -7.90
C HIS A 480 -30.26 -28.26 -8.52
N VAL A 481 -29.50 -29.36 -8.61
CA VAL A 481 -29.92 -30.64 -9.21
C VAL A 481 -30.00 -31.73 -8.12
N GLY A 482 -30.40 -31.34 -6.91
CA GLY A 482 -30.40 -32.16 -5.70
C GLY A 482 -29.09 -32.02 -4.90
N THR A 483 -28.97 -32.78 -3.80
CA THR A 483 -27.80 -32.73 -2.92
C THR A 483 -26.52 -33.09 -3.68
N CYS A 484 -25.69 -32.08 -3.94
CA CYS A 484 -24.44 -32.23 -4.64
C CYS A 484 -23.33 -32.77 -3.73
N PHE A 485 -22.17 -33.03 -4.32
CA PHE A 485 -21.02 -33.60 -3.64
C PHE A 485 -20.49 -32.64 -2.57
N ALA A 486 -20.36 -31.34 -2.89
CA ALA A 486 -19.91 -30.32 -1.95
C ALA A 486 -20.82 -30.20 -0.71
N GLU A 487 -22.14 -30.25 -0.91
CA GLU A 487 -23.12 -30.23 0.19
C GLU A 487 -23.01 -31.46 1.07
N THR A 488 -22.75 -32.63 0.48
CA THR A 488 -22.60 -33.88 1.23
C THR A 488 -21.44 -33.82 2.22
N TRP A 489 -20.30 -33.23 1.82
CA TRP A 489 -19.15 -33.02 2.71
C TRP A 489 -19.47 -32.16 3.93
N LEU A 490 -20.32 -31.13 3.73
CA LEU A 490 -20.68 -30.14 4.74
C LEU A 490 -21.86 -30.60 5.62
N ARG A 491 -22.65 -31.58 5.17
CA ARG A 491 -23.80 -32.16 5.89
C ARG A 491 -23.48 -33.49 6.58
N ALA A 492 -22.35 -34.13 6.28
CA ALA A 492 -21.99 -35.44 6.81
C ALA A 492 -21.83 -35.46 8.34
N THR A 493 -22.33 -36.53 8.96
CA THR A 493 -22.20 -36.79 10.40
C THR A 493 -21.99 -38.28 10.68
N GLU A 494 -21.33 -38.59 11.80
CA GLU A 494 -21.25 -39.93 12.39
C GLU A 494 -21.73 -39.86 13.84
N GLU A 495 -22.72 -40.66 14.19
CA GLU A 495 -23.39 -40.62 15.51
C GLU A 495 -23.88 -39.22 15.97
N GLY A 496 -24.12 -38.30 15.02
CA GLY A 496 -24.55 -36.93 15.27
C GLY A 496 -23.42 -35.91 15.38
N GLU A 497 -22.17 -36.36 15.36
CA GLU A 497 -20.97 -35.51 15.34
C GLU A 497 -20.55 -35.20 13.90
N PRO A 498 -20.05 -33.98 13.59
CA PRO A 498 -19.64 -33.63 12.23
C PRO A 498 -18.49 -34.50 11.70
N THR A 499 -18.65 -34.99 10.47
CA THR A 499 -17.61 -35.62 9.65
C THR A 499 -17.52 -34.92 8.30
N GLY A 500 -16.62 -35.37 7.43
CA GLY A 500 -16.40 -34.73 6.13
C GLY A 500 -15.40 -33.56 6.24
N ALA A 501 -15.79 -32.35 5.84
CA ALA A 501 -14.87 -31.21 5.64
C ALA A 501 -15.33 -29.93 6.35
N VAL A 502 -14.42 -29.04 6.73
CA VAL A 502 -14.78 -27.74 7.32
C VAL A 502 -15.30 -26.76 6.26
N ALA A 503 -14.70 -26.77 5.07
CA ALA A 503 -15.10 -25.96 3.93
C ALA A 503 -14.65 -26.61 2.61
N SER A 504 -15.31 -26.29 1.51
CA SER A 504 -14.96 -26.82 0.19
C SER A 504 -15.28 -25.84 -0.95
N PHE A 505 -14.38 -25.72 -1.94
CA PHE A 505 -14.54 -24.83 -3.10
C PHE A 505 -14.79 -25.65 -4.37
N ASN A 506 -15.96 -25.51 -4.98
CA ASN A 506 -16.44 -26.41 -6.05
C ASN A 506 -17.16 -25.68 -7.18
N SER A 507 -16.95 -26.12 -8.42
CA SER A 507 -17.62 -25.55 -9.58
C SER A 507 -19.08 -26.00 -9.66
N THR A 508 -19.99 -25.07 -9.96
CA THR A 508 -21.41 -25.35 -10.25
C THR A 508 -21.62 -25.80 -11.70
N VAL A 509 -20.60 -25.73 -12.55
CA VAL A 509 -20.65 -26.06 -13.99
C VAL A 509 -19.50 -27.00 -14.40
N ASN A 510 -19.38 -27.31 -15.69
CA ASN A 510 -18.21 -28.04 -16.18
C ASN A 510 -16.98 -27.12 -16.17
N ALA A 511 -16.00 -27.45 -15.33
CA ALA A 511 -14.74 -26.73 -15.24
C ALA A 511 -13.82 -27.00 -16.45
N ALA A 512 -13.05 -25.99 -16.86
CA ALA A 512 -12.01 -26.11 -17.86
C ALA A 512 -10.77 -26.90 -17.41
N TRP A 513 -9.94 -27.31 -18.38
CA TRP A 513 -8.67 -28.01 -18.11
C TRP A 513 -7.56 -27.09 -17.61
N ASN A 514 -7.44 -25.86 -18.12
CA ASN A 514 -6.29 -24.99 -17.83
C ASN A 514 -6.60 -23.98 -16.71
N PRO A 515 -7.57 -23.05 -16.85
CA PRO A 515 -7.72 -21.96 -15.87
C PRO A 515 -7.88 -22.41 -14.41
N PRO A 516 -8.71 -23.43 -14.09
CA PRO A 516 -8.85 -23.87 -12.70
C PRO A 516 -7.58 -24.48 -12.07
N MET A 517 -6.61 -24.96 -12.86
CA MET A 517 -5.32 -25.44 -12.33
C MET A 517 -4.45 -24.27 -11.87
N ASP A 518 -4.34 -23.20 -12.69
CA ASP A 518 -3.62 -21.97 -12.35
C ASP A 518 -4.15 -21.34 -11.04
N ALA A 519 -5.47 -21.29 -10.88
CA ALA A 519 -6.07 -20.84 -9.63
C ALA A 519 -5.71 -21.74 -8.43
N GLN A 520 -5.68 -23.07 -8.62
CA GLN A 520 -5.35 -24.01 -7.55
C GLN A 520 -3.87 -23.94 -7.16
N ASP A 521 -2.97 -23.67 -8.10
CA ASP A 521 -1.56 -23.39 -7.78
C ASP A 521 -1.44 -22.14 -6.92
N GLU A 522 -2.03 -21.02 -7.35
CA GLU A 522 -1.94 -19.76 -6.60
C GLU A 522 -2.59 -19.87 -5.21
N MET A 523 -3.72 -20.58 -5.08
CA MET A 523 -4.32 -20.89 -3.77
C MET A 523 -3.32 -21.57 -2.82
N ASN A 524 -2.55 -22.53 -3.33
CA ASN A 524 -1.55 -23.24 -2.53
C ASN A 524 -0.30 -22.38 -2.30
N ASP A 525 0.14 -21.57 -3.28
CA ASP A 525 1.29 -20.67 -3.14
C ASP A 525 1.08 -19.60 -2.07
N ILE A 526 -0.11 -18.99 -2.04
CA ILE A 526 -0.48 -18.04 -0.98
C ILE A 526 -0.56 -18.77 0.37
N PHE A 527 -1.15 -19.97 0.41
CA PHE A 527 -1.31 -20.73 1.66
C PHE A 527 0.02 -21.14 2.30
N VAL A 528 1.01 -21.53 1.49
CA VAL A 528 2.35 -21.91 1.97
C VAL A 528 3.29 -20.72 2.16
N GLU A 529 2.77 -19.49 2.03
CA GLU A 529 3.53 -18.25 2.18
C GLU A 529 4.74 -18.17 1.23
N SER A 530 4.55 -18.56 -0.03
CA SER A 530 5.59 -18.42 -1.08
C SER A 530 6.03 -16.96 -1.29
N TYR A 531 5.24 -16.00 -0.79
CA TYR A 531 5.48 -14.57 -0.87
C TYR A 531 5.60 -13.97 0.54
N GLU A 532 6.77 -13.42 0.89
CA GLU A 532 7.10 -12.96 2.27
C GLU A 532 6.13 -11.90 2.83
N ASP A 533 5.49 -11.11 1.96
CA ASP A 533 4.56 -10.04 2.33
C ASP A 533 3.07 -10.40 2.04
N ASN A 534 2.74 -11.68 1.82
CA ASN A 534 1.39 -12.15 1.42
C ASN A 534 0.77 -13.17 2.37
N ILE A 535 0.30 -12.72 3.51
CA ILE A 535 -0.30 -13.65 4.46
C ILE A 535 -1.83 -13.62 4.29
N LYS A 536 -2.40 -14.72 3.76
CA LYS A 536 -3.86 -14.99 3.77
C LYS A 536 -4.16 -16.27 4.50
N ARG A 537 -5.11 -16.22 5.42
CA ARG A 537 -5.47 -17.37 6.27
C ARG A 537 -6.92 -17.79 6.16
N THR A 538 -7.81 -16.95 5.66
CA THR A 538 -9.23 -17.31 5.52
C THR A 538 -9.45 -18.15 4.27
N PHE A 539 -10.34 -19.14 4.35
CA PHE A 539 -10.63 -20.03 3.22
C PHE A 539 -11.17 -19.27 2.00
N GLY A 540 -12.04 -18.28 2.23
CA GLY A 540 -12.53 -17.37 1.19
C GLY A 540 -11.39 -16.55 0.60
N GLY A 541 -10.58 -15.91 1.43
CA GLY A 541 -9.44 -15.10 1.00
C GLY A 541 -8.49 -15.87 0.09
N LEU A 542 -8.06 -17.06 0.51
CA LEU A 542 -7.19 -17.93 -0.30
C LEU A 542 -7.84 -18.32 -1.64
N SER A 543 -9.09 -18.76 -1.61
CA SER A 543 -9.80 -19.25 -2.80
C SER A 543 -10.02 -18.15 -3.84
N PHE A 544 -10.51 -16.98 -3.42
CA PHE A 544 -10.82 -15.89 -4.33
C PHE A 544 -9.56 -15.17 -4.85
N ASN A 545 -8.45 -15.12 -4.10
CA ASN A 545 -7.19 -14.60 -4.63
C ASN A 545 -6.62 -15.49 -5.75
N GLY A 546 -6.70 -16.82 -5.60
CA GLY A 546 -6.33 -17.73 -6.70
C GLY A 546 -7.18 -17.51 -7.95
N CYS A 547 -8.48 -17.22 -7.78
CA CYS A 547 -9.34 -16.82 -8.89
C CYS A 547 -8.90 -15.51 -9.56
N MET A 548 -8.47 -14.50 -8.80
CA MET A 548 -7.99 -13.23 -9.37
C MET A 548 -6.73 -13.43 -10.22
N HIS A 549 -5.78 -14.26 -9.77
CA HIS A 549 -4.59 -14.62 -10.56
C HIS A 549 -4.98 -15.34 -11.87
N MET A 550 -5.91 -16.29 -11.79
CA MET A 550 -6.48 -16.95 -12.96
C MET A 550 -7.15 -15.95 -13.92
N ASN A 551 -7.87 -14.94 -13.41
CA ASN A 551 -8.51 -13.91 -14.24
C ASN A 551 -7.49 -13.05 -14.98
N ASP A 552 -6.38 -12.67 -14.33
CA ASP A 552 -5.29 -11.92 -14.99
C ASP A 552 -4.73 -12.73 -16.18
N ASN A 553 -4.37 -13.98 -15.92
CA ASN A 553 -3.72 -14.88 -16.89
C ASN A 553 -4.65 -15.29 -18.04
N TYR A 554 -5.88 -15.69 -17.70
CA TYR A 554 -6.82 -16.28 -18.64
C TYR A 554 -7.89 -15.30 -19.19
N GLY A 555 -8.08 -14.14 -18.57
CA GLY A 555 -9.11 -13.16 -18.94
C GLY A 555 -10.50 -13.77 -18.89
N SER A 556 -11.31 -13.53 -19.93
CA SER A 556 -12.69 -14.06 -20.03
C SER A 556 -12.84 -15.58 -19.84
N ALA A 557 -11.78 -16.36 -20.02
CA ALA A 557 -11.80 -17.79 -19.74
C ALA A 557 -11.61 -18.13 -18.25
N GLY A 558 -10.90 -17.28 -17.48
CA GLY A 558 -10.83 -17.32 -16.02
C GLY A 558 -12.08 -16.70 -15.40
N ASP A 559 -12.52 -15.54 -15.90
CA ASP A 559 -13.69 -14.80 -15.38
C ASP A 559 -14.94 -15.68 -15.23
N VAL A 560 -15.22 -16.50 -16.26
CA VAL A 560 -16.36 -17.43 -16.24
C VAL A 560 -16.16 -18.61 -15.30
N GLU A 561 -14.93 -19.03 -15.01
CA GLU A 561 -14.65 -20.06 -14.00
C GLU A 561 -14.86 -19.48 -12.60
N THR A 562 -14.35 -18.27 -12.33
CA THR A 562 -14.57 -17.54 -11.06
C THR A 562 -16.05 -17.34 -10.77
N LEU A 563 -16.85 -16.98 -11.77
CA LEU A 563 -18.31 -16.83 -11.64
C LEU A 563 -18.98 -18.08 -11.08
N TYR A 564 -18.52 -19.28 -11.45
CA TYR A 564 -19.17 -20.55 -11.10
C TYR A 564 -18.47 -21.35 -10.00
N TRP A 565 -17.37 -20.87 -9.43
CA TRP A 565 -16.65 -21.57 -8.38
C TRP A 565 -17.11 -21.09 -7.00
N THR A 566 -17.86 -21.94 -6.29
CA THR A 566 -18.59 -21.55 -5.08
C THR A 566 -17.94 -22.13 -3.81
N VAL A 567 -17.83 -21.30 -2.77
CA VAL A 567 -17.47 -21.74 -1.41
C VAL A 567 -18.69 -22.36 -0.72
N PHE A 568 -18.57 -23.62 -0.35
CA PHE A 568 -19.48 -24.32 0.56
C PHE A 568 -18.84 -24.38 1.94
N GLY A 569 -19.44 -23.70 2.91
CA GLY A 569 -18.85 -23.46 4.22
C GLY A 569 -18.80 -21.98 4.58
N ASP A 570 -18.19 -21.69 5.72
CA ASP A 570 -17.94 -20.34 6.20
C ASP A 570 -16.70 -19.75 5.49
N PRO A 571 -16.82 -18.68 4.68
CA PRO A 571 -15.71 -18.10 3.95
C PRO A 571 -14.65 -17.45 4.87
N SER A 572 -15.02 -17.12 6.11
CA SER A 572 -14.16 -16.45 7.09
C SER A 572 -13.34 -17.42 7.94
N VAL A 573 -13.53 -18.74 7.81
CA VAL A 573 -12.75 -19.73 8.56
C VAL A 573 -11.27 -19.55 8.28
N VAL A 574 -10.52 -19.33 9.36
CA VAL A 574 -9.06 -19.33 9.35
C VAL A 574 -8.58 -20.78 9.29
N VAL A 575 -8.01 -21.20 8.16
CA VAL A 575 -7.50 -22.56 8.00
C VAL A 575 -6.28 -22.81 8.89
N ARG A 576 -5.90 -24.07 9.12
CA ARG A 576 -4.74 -24.45 9.94
C ARG A 576 -3.77 -25.32 9.16
N SER A 577 -2.48 -25.05 9.31
CA SER A 577 -1.38 -25.76 8.66
C SER A 577 -0.45 -26.48 9.64
N ASP A 578 -0.56 -26.17 10.93
CA ASP A 578 0.26 -26.77 11.98
C ASP A 578 -0.55 -27.01 13.26
N ILE A 579 0.06 -27.73 14.20
CA ILE A 579 -0.54 -28.03 15.50
C ILE A 579 -0.74 -26.71 16.27
N PRO A 580 -1.98 -26.41 16.72
CA PRO A 580 -2.29 -25.19 17.45
C PRO A 580 -1.40 -24.99 18.69
N ALA A 581 -0.72 -23.84 18.76
CA ALA A 581 0.09 -23.44 19.90
C ALA A 581 -0.68 -22.54 20.88
N GLU A 582 -0.28 -22.53 22.16
CA GLU A 582 -0.84 -21.64 23.17
C GLU A 582 -0.35 -20.19 22.97
N LEU A 583 -1.24 -19.21 23.15
CA LEU A 583 -0.89 -17.79 23.15
C LEU A 583 -0.36 -17.35 24.52
N ASN A 584 0.73 -16.58 24.53
CA ASN A 584 1.26 -15.96 25.74
C ASN A 584 0.79 -14.51 25.84
N ILE A 585 -0.36 -14.29 26.47
CA ILE A 585 -1.00 -12.97 26.59
C ILE A 585 -0.80 -12.37 27.97
N SER A 586 -0.46 -11.09 28.02
CA SER A 586 -0.35 -10.28 29.24
C SER A 586 -1.30 -9.09 29.15
N HIS A 587 -2.13 -8.91 30.17
CA HIS A 587 -3.09 -7.81 30.27
C HIS A 587 -3.47 -7.56 31.74
N GLU A 588 -4.07 -6.40 32.03
CA GLU A 588 -4.64 -6.12 33.35
C GLU A 588 -5.92 -6.94 33.57
N SER A 589 -6.12 -7.42 34.80
CA SER A 589 -7.33 -8.20 35.15
C SER A 589 -8.55 -7.36 35.51
N ILE A 590 -8.37 -6.03 35.58
CA ILE A 590 -9.37 -5.07 36.03
C ILE A 590 -9.40 -3.91 35.02
N LEU A 591 -10.61 -3.48 34.69
CA LEU A 591 -10.89 -2.26 33.96
C LEU A 591 -11.66 -1.32 34.92
N VAL A 592 -11.32 -0.03 34.95
CA VAL A 592 -12.10 0.95 35.71
C VAL A 592 -13.24 1.44 34.80
N ILE A 593 -14.45 1.58 35.35
CA ILE A 593 -15.55 2.17 34.58
C ILE A 593 -15.18 3.60 34.15
N GLY A 594 -15.54 3.99 32.93
CA GLY A 594 -15.06 5.20 32.25
C GLY A 594 -13.85 5.00 31.35
N ALA A 595 -13.24 3.81 31.33
CA ALA A 595 -12.14 3.53 30.42
C ALA A 595 -12.60 3.61 28.95
N THR A 596 -11.79 4.25 28.13
CA THR A 596 -11.97 4.41 26.67
C THR A 596 -11.13 3.42 25.85
N GLU A 597 -10.18 2.72 26.50
CA GLU A 597 -9.34 1.73 25.85
C GLU A 597 -8.92 0.60 26.79
N PHE A 598 -8.43 -0.50 26.21
CA PHE A 598 -7.81 -1.61 26.92
C PHE A 598 -6.65 -2.20 26.12
N ILE A 599 -5.50 -2.38 26.77
CA ILE A 599 -4.25 -2.79 26.12
C ILE A 599 -3.93 -4.24 26.49
N ILE A 600 -3.60 -5.04 25.48
CA ILE A 600 -3.01 -6.37 25.66
C ILE A 600 -1.61 -6.44 25.04
N GLN A 601 -0.78 -7.33 25.57
CA GLN A 601 0.57 -7.61 25.08
C GLN A 601 0.69 -9.09 24.75
N SER A 602 1.01 -9.42 23.50
CA SER A 602 1.16 -10.80 23.02
C SER A 602 2.58 -11.14 22.57
N GLY A 603 3.38 -10.13 22.16
CA GLY A 603 4.66 -10.32 21.49
C GLY A 603 4.55 -10.99 20.10
N ASN A 604 3.34 -11.07 19.55
CA ASN A 604 3.02 -11.59 18.22
C ASN A 604 2.21 -10.51 17.48
N ASN A 605 2.66 -10.11 16.29
CA ASN A 605 2.06 -9.05 15.48
C ASN A 605 0.86 -9.51 14.62
N GLU A 606 0.42 -10.77 14.73
CA GLU A 606 -0.74 -11.34 14.03
C GLU A 606 -1.95 -11.60 14.94
N VAL A 607 -1.94 -11.06 16.16
CA VAL A 607 -3.00 -11.28 17.14
C VAL A 607 -4.19 -10.36 16.88
N LEU A 608 -5.40 -10.91 16.93
CA LEU A 608 -6.66 -10.16 17.05
C LEU A 608 -7.19 -10.32 18.48
N ALA A 609 -7.39 -9.21 19.18
CA ALA A 609 -7.96 -9.17 20.51
C ALA A 609 -9.31 -8.47 20.51
N ALA A 610 -10.26 -9.01 21.28
CA ALA A 610 -11.63 -8.52 21.31
C ALA A 610 -12.19 -8.53 22.73
N LEU A 611 -12.91 -7.47 23.08
CA LEU A 611 -13.58 -7.31 24.35
C LEU A 611 -15.08 -7.21 24.13
N SER A 612 -15.85 -7.98 24.89
CA SER A 612 -17.30 -8.07 24.72
C SER A 612 -18.05 -8.23 26.04
N ARG A 613 -19.34 -7.90 26.04
CA ARG A 613 -20.24 -8.09 27.17
C ARG A 613 -21.56 -8.66 26.67
N ASP A 614 -22.04 -9.73 27.32
CA ASP A 614 -23.33 -10.36 27.01
C ASP A 614 -23.55 -10.68 25.51
N GLY A 615 -22.46 -10.95 24.76
CA GLY A 615 -22.48 -11.23 23.32
C GLY A 615 -22.31 -10.00 22.42
N GLU A 616 -22.33 -8.79 22.97
CA GLU A 616 -22.07 -7.55 22.24
C GLU A 616 -20.58 -7.20 22.25
N LEU A 617 -20.00 -6.98 21.06
CA LEU A 617 -18.62 -6.54 20.89
C LEU A 617 -18.49 -5.07 21.31
N LEU A 618 -17.58 -4.78 22.24
CA LEU A 618 -17.30 -3.43 22.73
C LEU A 618 -16.17 -2.76 21.95
N GLY A 619 -15.21 -3.57 21.49
CA GLY A 619 -14.11 -3.15 20.63
C GLY A 619 -13.19 -4.32 20.29
N SER A 620 -12.44 -4.18 19.21
CA SER A 620 -11.40 -5.14 18.82
C SER A 620 -10.21 -4.48 18.14
N ALA A 621 -9.02 -5.09 18.25
CA ALA A 621 -7.82 -4.56 17.64
C ALA A 621 -6.85 -5.67 17.25
N TYR A 622 -6.16 -5.47 16.13
CA TYR A 622 -4.97 -6.23 15.79
C TYR A 622 -3.76 -5.71 16.55
N SER A 623 -2.85 -6.60 16.89
CA SER A 623 -1.54 -6.23 17.45
C SER A 623 -0.66 -5.51 16.42
N ASP A 624 0.08 -4.51 16.87
CA ASP A 624 1.11 -3.82 16.10
C ASP A 624 2.43 -4.62 15.97
N GLU A 625 3.44 -4.02 15.34
CA GLU A 625 4.79 -4.60 15.19
C GLU A 625 5.49 -4.91 16.52
N THR A 626 5.09 -4.26 17.61
CA THR A 626 5.62 -4.49 18.95
C THR A 626 4.91 -5.65 19.68
N GLY A 627 3.80 -6.14 19.11
CA GLY A 627 2.95 -7.16 19.70
C GLY A 627 1.95 -6.60 20.72
N ALA A 628 1.68 -5.28 20.67
CA ALA A 628 0.67 -4.61 21.49
C ALA A 628 -0.64 -4.48 20.70
N ALA A 629 -1.78 -4.88 21.27
CA ALA A 629 -3.09 -4.56 20.69
C ALA A 629 -3.84 -3.61 21.62
N ILE A 630 -4.20 -2.44 21.09
CA ILE A 630 -4.90 -1.37 21.81
C ILE A 630 -6.36 -1.40 21.37
N ILE A 631 -7.22 -1.98 22.20
CA ILE A 631 -8.66 -2.04 21.95
C ILE A 631 -9.26 -0.70 22.37
N VAL A 632 -9.71 0.09 21.40
CA VAL A 632 -10.44 1.34 21.66
C VAL A 632 -11.93 1.03 21.73
N PHE A 633 -12.64 1.64 22.68
CA PHE A 633 -14.09 1.47 22.82
C PHE A 633 -14.84 2.61 22.14
N ASN A 634 -15.93 2.29 21.45
CA ASN A 634 -16.80 3.29 20.83
C ASN A 634 -17.47 4.20 21.87
N GLU A 635 -17.76 3.67 23.05
CA GLU A 635 -18.28 4.40 24.20
C GLU A 635 -17.50 3.97 25.46
N PRO A 636 -17.26 4.86 26.43
CA PRO A 636 -16.62 4.50 27.69
C PRO A 636 -17.35 3.35 28.40
N ILE A 637 -16.61 2.48 29.09
CA ILE A 637 -17.24 1.37 29.83
C ILE A 637 -17.92 1.89 31.09
N GLU A 638 -19.23 2.13 31.07
CA GLU A 638 -19.94 2.70 32.22
C GLU A 638 -20.48 1.65 33.21
N VAL A 639 -20.79 0.45 32.73
CA VAL A 639 -21.46 -0.57 33.54
C VAL A 639 -20.44 -1.49 34.21
N PRO A 640 -20.48 -1.66 35.55
CA PRO A 640 -19.62 -2.61 36.25
C PRO A 640 -20.04 -4.06 36.01
N GLY A 641 -19.08 -4.98 36.00
CA GLY A 641 -19.31 -6.40 35.79
C GLY A 641 -18.23 -7.07 34.95
N GLU A 642 -18.45 -8.35 34.64
CA GLU A 642 -17.53 -9.14 33.83
C GLU A 642 -17.57 -8.71 32.35
N LEU A 643 -16.41 -8.72 31.72
CA LEU A 643 -16.16 -8.54 30.29
C LEU A 643 -15.42 -9.78 29.79
N ASN A 644 -15.78 -10.29 28.62
CA ASN A 644 -15.09 -11.40 27.99
C ASN A 644 -13.96 -10.87 27.10
N LEU A 645 -12.74 -11.33 27.34
CA LEU A 645 -11.60 -11.12 26.47
C LEU A 645 -11.36 -12.39 25.66
N VAL A 646 -11.37 -12.28 24.33
CA VAL A 646 -10.95 -13.34 23.42
C VAL A 646 -9.81 -12.84 22.55
N VAL A 647 -8.77 -13.65 22.44
CA VAL A 647 -7.57 -13.36 21.67
C VAL A 647 -7.27 -14.52 20.74
N THR A 648 -7.12 -14.25 19.44
CA THR A 648 -6.92 -15.27 18.40
C THR A 648 -5.73 -14.93 17.51
N ALA A 649 -5.09 -15.96 16.94
CA ALA A 649 -4.04 -15.84 15.93
C ALA A 649 -3.99 -17.11 15.06
N TYR A 650 -3.22 -17.05 13.97
CA TYR A 650 -3.02 -18.20 13.07
C TYR A 650 -2.28 -19.35 13.76
N ASN A 651 -2.74 -20.60 13.54
CA ASN A 651 -2.19 -21.80 14.18
C ASN A 651 -2.08 -21.70 15.72
N THR A 652 -3.00 -20.99 16.40
CA THR A 652 -3.06 -20.96 17.87
C THR A 652 -4.38 -21.48 18.42
N VAL A 653 -4.35 -21.81 19.71
CA VAL A 653 -5.53 -21.97 20.55
C VAL A 653 -6.04 -20.58 20.93
N PRO A 654 -7.33 -20.27 20.75
CA PRO A 654 -7.91 -19.03 21.25
C PRO A 654 -7.68 -18.89 22.76
N TYR A 655 -7.18 -17.73 23.17
CA TYR A 655 -7.08 -17.37 24.58
C TYR A 655 -8.38 -16.70 25.00
N GLU A 656 -9.08 -17.30 25.97
CA GLU A 656 -10.34 -16.80 26.49
C GLU A 656 -10.25 -16.57 28.00
N THR A 657 -10.62 -15.38 28.47
CA THR A 657 -10.65 -15.05 29.90
C THR A 657 -11.68 -13.96 30.19
N THR A 658 -11.87 -13.63 31.47
CA THR A 658 -12.72 -12.50 31.89
C THR A 658 -11.90 -11.39 32.52
N ILE A 659 -12.33 -10.14 32.28
CA ILE A 659 -11.84 -8.92 32.91
C ILE A 659 -12.99 -8.33 33.72
N ASN A 660 -12.71 -7.77 34.90
CA ASN A 660 -13.73 -7.12 35.72
C ASN A 660 -13.72 -5.61 35.51
N ALA A 661 -14.81 -5.07 34.98
CA ALA A 661 -15.10 -3.65 35.06
C ALA A 661 -15.58 -3.31 36.47
N ILE A 662 -14.83 -2.49 37.21
CA ILE A 662 -15.15 -2.14 38.60
C ILE A 662 -15.44 -0.66 38.76
N ALA A 663 -16.41 -0.36 39.64
CA ALA A 663 -16.53 0.94 40.28
C ALA A 663 -15.54 1.00 41.45
N PRO A 664 -14.66 2.01 41.53
CA PRO A 664 -13.72 2.15 42.64
C PRO A 664 -14.45 2.35 43.99
N GLU A 665 -13.88 1.81 45.08
CA GLU A 665 -14.38 2.11 46.45
C GLU A 665 -14.06 3.56 46.83
N GLY A 666 -15.05 4.27 47.36
CA GLY A 666 -14.99 5.72 47.64
C GLY A 666 -15.57 6.55 46.49
N PRO A 667 -15.51 7.89 46.53
CA PRO A 667 -15.80 8.71 45.36
C PRO A 667 -14.73 8.48 44.29
N TYR A 668 -15.10 8.52 43.01
CA TYR A 668 -14.18 8.48 41.89
C TYR A 668 -14.75 9.33 40.78
N MET A 669 -14.07 10.42 40.46
CA MET A 669 -14.53 11.31 39.40
C MET A 669 -14.13 10.74 38.05
N LEU A 670 -14.91 11.01 37.02
CA LEU A 670 -14.54 10.86 35.62
C LEU A 670 -14.80 12.18 34.92
N MET A 671 -13.86 12.57 34.08
CA MET A 671 -14.02 13.71 33.19
C MET A 671 -14.80 13.28 31.95
N GLY A 672 -15.90 13.98 31.67
CA GLY A 672 -16.71 13.85 30.47
C GLY A 672 -16.33 14.90 29.42
N VAL A 673 -17.33 15.37 28.68
CA VAL A 673 -17.14 16.31 27.56
C VAL A 673 -16.60 17.65 28.04
N VAL A 674 -15.59 18.17 27.33
CA VAL A 674 -15.11 19.55 27.46
C VAL A 674 -15.85 20.42 26.45
N THR A 675 -16.43 21.52 26.93
CA THR A 675 -17.10 22.53 26.10
C THR A 675 -16.38 23.85 26.24
N VAL A 676 -16.14 24.50 25.10
CA VAL A 676 -15.46 25.80 25.01
C VAL A 676 -16.41 26.80 24.40
N ALA A 677 -16.40 28.02 24.91
CA ALA A 677 -17.01 29.17 24.27
C ALA A 677 -15.99 30.31 24.22
N SER A 678 -15.49 30.63 23.03
CA SER A 678 -14.54 31.72 22.78
C SER A 678 -15.05 32.59 21.64
N GLY A 679 -15.13 33.91 21.79
CA GLY A 679 -15.51 34.79 20.67
C GLY A 679 -16.90 34.54 20.02
N GLY A 680 -17.71 33.61 20.54
CA GLY A 680 -18.95 33.14 19.93
C GLY A 680 -18.84 31.86 19.09
N ASN A 681 -17.73 31.13 19.15
CA ASN A 681 -17.51 29.81 18.56
C ASN A 681 -17.17 28.76 19.64
N ASP A 682 -17.04 27.50 19.22
CA ASP A 682 -16.72 26.35 20.09
C ASP A 682 -15.24 25.95 20.03
N ARG A 683 -14.33 26.88 19.66
CA ARG A 683 -12.88 26.66 19.52
C ARG A 683 -12.13 27.76 20.26
N LEU A 684 -10.86 27.57 20.61
CA LEU A 684 -10.09 28.67 21.20
C LEU A 684 -9.65 29.64 20.10
N GLY A 685 -9.83 30.94 20.32
CA GLY A 685 -9.29 31.99 19.44
C GLY A 685 -8.12 32.70 20.10
N PHE A 686 -7.05 32.98 19.36
CA PHE A 686 -5.93 33.78 19.87
C PHE A 686 -6.39 35.14 20.40
N GLY A 687 -5.84 35.59 21.53
CA GLY A 687 -6.18 36.88 22.12
C GLY A 687 -7.63 37.03 22.61
N GLU A 688 -8.41 35.95 22.64
CA GLU A 688 -9.81 35.98 23.06
C GLU A 688 -9.98 35.63 24.54
N LEU A 689 -11.04 36.18 25.13
CA LEU A 689 -11.56 35.72 26.41
C LEU A 689 -12.43 34.48 26.19
N SER A 690 -12.00 33.36 26.76
CA SER A 690 -12.61 32.05 26.58
C SER A 690 -13.21 31.53 27.89
N TYR A 691 -14.26 30.74 27.75
CA TYR A 691 -14.97 30.07 28.83
C TYR A 691 -14.93 28.57 28.59
N LEU A 692 -14.49 27.80 29.58
CA LEU A 692 -14.39 26.34 29.49
C LEU A 692 -15.26 25.69 30.55
N SER A 693 -16.10 24.74 30.17
CA SER A 693 -16.87 23.92 31.10
C SER A 693 -16.65 22.44 30.82
N VAL A 694 -16.64 21.62 31.86
CA VAL A 694 -16.33 20.20 31.77
C VAL A 694 -17.44 19.40 32.45
N ASP A 695 -17.93 18.34 31.81
CA ASP A 695 -18.83 17.41 32.48
C ASP A 695 -18.01 16.51 33.43
N LEU A 696 -18.56 16.25 34.60
CA LEU A 696 -17.91 15.47 35.65
C LEU A 696 -18.93 14.49 36.24
N GLU A 697 -18.56 13.22 36.31
CA GLU A 697 -19.40 12.17 36.89
C GLU A 697 -18.71 11.49 38.08
N ASN A 698 -19.44 11.22 39.16
CA ASN A 698 -18.96 10.38 40.25
C ASN A 698 -19.35 8.92 40.04
N VAL A 699 -18.44 8.12 39.49
CA VAL A 699 -18.64 6.68 39.29
C VAL A 699 -18.20 5.83 40.48
N GLY A 700 -17.68 6.47 41.53
CA GLY A 700 -17.33 5.81 42.78
C GLY A 700 -18.57 5.34 43.55
N THR A 701 -18.39 4.38 44.46
CA THR A 701 -19.50 3.83 45.27
C THR A 701 -19.96 4.73 46.41
N GLU A 702 -19.27 5.84 46.68
CA GLU A 702 -19.60 6.80 47.75
C GLU A 702 -19.74 8.22 47.21
N ASN A 703 -20.46 9.07 47.93
CA ASN A 703 -20.57 10.49 47.60
C ASN A 703 -19.20 11.16 47.77
N SER A 704 -18.92 12.16 46.93
CA SER A 704 -17.75 13.00 47.12
C SER A 704 -17.90 13.91 48.34
N ASP A 705 -16.78 14.39 48.89
CA ASP A 705 -16.76 15.64 49.65
C ASP A 705 -16.95 16.83 48.70
N THR A 706 -17.00 18.06 49.24
CA THR A 706 -16.94 19.29 48.41
C THR A 706 -15.74 19.21 47.47
N LEU A 707 -16.02 19.35 46.19
CA LEU A 707 -15.04 19.22 45.13
C LEU A 707 -14.34 20.57 44.93
N THR A 708 -13.03 20.54 44.77
CA THR A 708 -12.27 21.69 44.27
C THR A 708 -11.74 21.33 42.89
N ALA A 709 -12.20 22.04 41.87
CA ALA A 709 -11.75 21.86 40.50
C ALA A 709 -10.80 22.99 40.13
N THR A 710 -9.58 22.67 39.72
CA THR A 710 -8.57 23.63 39.28
C THR A 710 -8.11 23.28 37.88
N LEU A 711 -8.17 24.24 36.97
CA LEU A 711 -7.64 24.11 35.62
C LEU A 711 -6.21 24.65 35.59
N HIS A 712 -5.26 23.84 35.12
CA HIS A 712 -3.85 24.19 35.02
C HIS A 712 -3.42 24.31 33.56
N GLN A 713 -2.47 25.20 33.29
CA GLN A 713 -1.77 25.37 32.01
C GLN A 713 -0.36 25.89 32.33
N ASP A 714 0.66 25.15 31.90
CA ASP A 714 2.04 25.34 32.38
C ASP A 714 2.90 26.22 31.46
N ASP A 715 2.54 26.37 30.18
CA ASP A 715 3.37 27.06 29.17
C ASP A 715 3.08 28.57 29.04
N GLY A 716 2.25 29.13 29.91
CA GLY A 716 1.92 30.56 29.93
C GLY A 716 1.15 31.07 28.70
N LEU A 717 0.57 30.17 27.91
CA LEU A 717 -0.23 30.49 26.72
C LEU A 717 -1.63 30.99 27.07
N VAL A 718 -2.06 30.82 28.32
CA VAL A 718 -3.33 31.34 28.82
C VAL A 718 -3.12 32.10 30.12
N SER A 719 -3.98 33.09 30.36
CA SER A 719 -4.02 33.82 31.62
C SER A 719 -5.39 33.66 32.27
N PHE A 720 -5.44 33.06 33.45
CA PHE A 720 -6.70 32.73 34.12
C PHE A 720 -7.31 33.93 34.85
N ASN A 721 -8.59 34.21 34.56
CA ASN A 721 -9.44 35.07 35.36
C ASN A 721 -10.16 34.27 36.46
N VAL A 722 -10.59 33.04 36.13
CA VAL A 722 -11.20 32.08 37.05
C VAL A 722 -10.57 30.71 36.80
N GLN A 723 -9.60 30.34 37.65
CA GLN A 723 -8.83 29.11 37.54
C GLN A 723 -9.39 27.95 38.40
N THR A 724 -9.96 28.30 39.56
CA THR A 724 -10.41 27.33 40.57
C THR A 724 -11.87 27.56 40.91
N LEU A 725 -12.65 26.48 40.98
CA LEU A 725 -14.06 26.46 41.31
C LEU A 725 -14.32 25.51 42.49
N GLU A 726 -15.17 25.94 43.43
CA GLU A 726 -15.77 25.02 44.41
C GLU A 726 -17.05 24.44 43.80
N VAL A 727 -17.14 23.12 43.80
CA VAL A 727 -18.26 22.35 43.26
C VAL A 727 -18.92 21.59 44.40
N GLU A 728 -20.25 21.63 44.44
CA GLU A 728 -21.02 20.95 45.49
C GLU A 728 -20.74 19.43 45.46
N PRO A 729 -20.82 18.75 46.61
CA PRO A 729 -20.65 17.30 46.69
C PRO A 729 -21.51 16.55 45.66
N LEU A 730 -20.89 15.63 44.93
CA LEU A 730 -21.54 14.83 43.90
C LEU A 730 -21.93 13.47 44.48
N GLU A 731 -23.22 13.14 44.44
CA GLU A 731 -23.72 11.83 44.88
C GLU A 731 -23.13 10.72 44.01
N SER A 732 -22.99 9.51 44.54
CA SER A 732 -22.58 8.35 43.74
C SER A 732 -23.55 8.13 42.57
N GLY A 733 -23.01 8.02 41.36
CA GLY A 733 -23.74 7.90 40.09
C GLY A 733 -24.41 9.20 39.61
N ALA A 734 -24.04 10.36 40.15
CA ALA A 734 -24.51 11.65 39.66
C ALA A 734 -23.46 12.32 38.76
N ASP A 735 -23.94 13.06 37.77
CA ASP A 735 -23.16 13.92 36.88
C ASP A 735 -23.42 15.42 37.16
N THR A 736 -22.47 16.26 36.78
CA THR A 736 -22.61 17.72 36.80
C THR A 736 -21.67 18.38 35.80
N THR A 737 -22.04 19.56 35.29
CA THR A 737 -21.13 20.39 34.49
C THR A 737 -20.44 21.39 35.40
N ILE A 738 -19.11 21.33 35.47
CA ILE A 738 -18.28 22.26 36.22
C ILE A 738 -17.75 23.35 35.29
N GLY A 739 -17.91 24.62 35.69
CA GLY A 739 -17.53 25.76 34.86
C GLY A 739 -18.45 26.97 35.01
N PRO A 740 -18.21 28.04 34.23
CA PRO A 740 -17.07 28.16 33.34
C PRO A 740 -15.78 28.54 34.09
N PHE A 741 -14.68 27.87 33.78
CA PHE A 741 -13.35 28.44 33.92
C PHE A 741 -13.22 29.59 32.93
N GLU A 742 -12.59 30.70 33.34
CA GLU A 742 -12.46 31.90 32.51
C GLU A 742 -10.98 32.21 32.34
N PHE A 743 -10.51 32.32 31.11
CA PHE A 743 -9.13 32.65 30.78
C PHE A 743 -9.03 33.41 29.46
N GLU A 744 -7.97 34.19 29.30
CA GLU A 744 -7.62 34.86 28.06
C GLU A 744 -6.48 34.11 27.38
N VAL A 745 -6.66 33.75 26.11
CA VAL A 745 -5.64 33.09 25.28
C VAL A 745 -4.63 34.12 24.82
N SER A 746 -3.34 33.76 24.83
CA SER A 746 -2.26 34.62 24.33
C SER A 746 -2.48 35.00 22.86
N TYR A 747 -2.06 36.21 22.49
CA TYR A 747 -2.01 36.61 21.07
C TYR A 747 -0.89 35.88 20.32
N ASN A 748 0.19 35.50 21.01
CA ASN A 748 1.37 34.89 20.39
C ASN A 748 1.31 33.37 20.55
N VAL A 749 0.40 32.75 19.82
CA VAL A 749 0.23 31.30 19.70
C VAL A 749 0.28 30.93 18.23
N GLU A 750 0.81 29.74 17.93
CA GLU A 750 0.81 29.23 16.56
C GLU A 750 -0.58 28.70 16.20
N ASP A 751 -0.99 28.89 14.96
CA ASP A 751 -2.28 28.41 14.47
C ASP A 751 -2.37 26.88 14.52
N GLN A 752 -3.53 26.38 14.94
CA GLN A 752 -3.82 24.96 15.20
C GLN A 752 -2.94 24.29 16.26
N SER A 753 -2.04 25.01 16.94
CA SER A 753 -1.25 24.44 18.03
C SER A 753 -2.16 23.93 19.15
N ALA A 754 -1.74 22.83 19.78
CA ALA A 754 -2.44 22.24 20.90
C ALA A 754 -2.02 22.94 22.19
N ILE A 755 -2.98 23.55 22.89
CA ILE A 755 -2.75 24.04 24.26
C ILE A 755 -3.08 22.89 25.21
N GLU A 756 -2.09 22.45 25.97
CA GLU A 756 -2.26 21.42 26.98
C GLU A 756 -2.86 22.01 28.27
N PHE A 757 -3.95 21.42 28.72
CA PHE A 757 -4.59 21.71 29.99
C PHE A 757 -4.56 20.48 30.89
N THR A 758 -4.52 20.69 32.19
CA THR A 758 -4.76 19.63 33.17
C THR A 758 -5.85 20.06 34.12
N LEU A 759 -6.98 19.34 34.14
CA LEU A 759 -8.03 19.52 35.13
C LEU A 759 -7.71 18.68 36.37
N GLU A 760 -7.46 19.34 37.49
CA GLU A 760 -7.30 18.70 38.79
C GLU A 760 -8.61 18.80 39.57
N ILE A 761 -9.13 17.65 40.01
CA ILE A 761 -10.31 17.56 40.88
C ILE A 761 -9.89 16.98 42.22
N ILE A 762 -10.13 17.71 43.30
CA ILE A 762 -9.83 17.28 44.68
C ILE A 762 -11.12 17.07 45.44
N SER A 763 -11.25 15.93 46.13
CA SER A 763 -12.32 15.61 47.07
C SER A 763 -11.76 15.03 48.36
N GLY A 764 -11.67 15.84 49.43
CA GLY A 764 -11.11 15.39 50.71
C GLY A 764 -9.64 14.97 50.60
N GLU A 765 -9.35 13.67 50.74
CA GLU A 765 -8.00 13.09 50.57
C GLU A 765 -7.76 12.51 49.15
N SER A 766 -8.79 12.47 48.31
CA SER A 766 -8.72 11.96 46.93
C SER A 766 -8.43 13.10 45.94
N SER A 767 -7.65 12.82 44.91
CA SER A 767 -7.38 13.73 43.79
C SER A 767 -7.39 12.96 42.47
N TRP A 768 -7.89 13.60 41.41
CA TRP A 768 -7.87 13.11 40.03
C TRP A 768 -7.34 14.20 39.11
N GLU A 769 -6.45 13.84 38.20
CA GLU A 769 -5.87 14.75 37.21
C GLU A 769 -6.22 14.24 35.82
N TYR A 770 -6.74 15.13 34.98
CA TYR A 770 -7.12 14.84 33.60
C TYR A 770 -6.38 15.78 32.65
N PRO A 771 -5.29 15.31 32.03
CA PRO A 771 -4.68 16.06 30.95
C PRO A 771 -5.58 16.00 29.70
N PHE A 772 -5.74 17.13 29.01
CA PHE A 772 -6.42 17.21 27.72
C PHE A 772 -5.87 18.37 26.92
N THR A 773 -6.07 18.35 25.60
CA THR A 773 -5.58 19.40 24.70
C THR A 773 -6.72 20.08 23.97
N LEU A 774 -6.56 21.38 23.69
CA LEU A 774 -7.47 22.15 22.87
C LEU A 774 -6.69 22.90 21.79
N SER A 775 -7.11 22.76 20.53
CA SER A 775 -6.53 23.53 19.43
C SER A 775 -6.94 25.00 19.50
N VAL A 776 -6.00 25.89 19.19
CA VAL A 776 -6.24 27.33 19.06
C VAL A 776 -6.23 27.75 17.59
N ASP A 777 -7.23 28.52 17.19
CA ASP A 777 -7.30 29.15 15.89
C ASP A 777 -6.57 30.51 15.96
N ALA A 778 -5.53 30.67 15.15
CA ALA A 778 -4.72 31.88 15.06
C ALA A 778 -4.43 32.25 13.60
N PRO A 779 -3.91 33.44 13.31
CA PRO A 779 -3.47 33.80 11.97
C PRO A 779 -2.20 33.01 11.59
N GLY A 780 -2.17 32.47 10.38
CA GLY A 780 -1.03 31.76 9.78
C GLY A 780 -0.51 32.56 8.59
N HIS A 781 0.80 32.61 8.35
CA HIS A 781 1.38 33.60 7.45
C HIS A 781 2.24 32.93 6.39
N GLN A 782 1.89 33.12 5.12
CA GLN A 782 2.68 32.63 3.99
C GLN A 782 3.03 33.77 3.04
N ILE A 783 4.28 33.82 2.59
CA ILE A 783 4.67 34.66 1.46
C ILE A 783 4.40 33.88 0.18
N ASN A 784 3.50 34.38 -0.65
CA ASN A 784 3.16 33.78 -1.93
C ASN A 784 4.12 34.21 -3.04
N SER A 785 4.55 35.47 -2.99
CA SER A 785 5.55 35.97 -3.93
C SER A 785 6.25 37.19 -3.39
N ILE A 786 7.45 37.41 -3.91
CA ILE A 786 8.26 38.59 -3.67
C ILE A 786 8.71 39.10 -5.04
N SER A 787 8.68 40.41 -5.24
CA SER A 787 9.08 41.03 -6.51
C SER A 787 9.91 42.27 -6.25
N ILE A 788 11.04 42.38 -6.94
CA ILE A 788 11.93 43.55 -6.90
C ILE A 788 11.67 44.40 -8.15
N PHE A 789 11.13 45.60 -7.94
CA PHE A 789 10.89 46.59 -8.99
C PHE A 789 12.01 47.65 -8.98
N ASP A 790 13.12 47.32 -9.62
CA ASP A 790 14.30 48.18 -9.85
C ASP A 790 14.18 49.01 -11.16
N GLY A 791 13.29 48.60 -12.06
CA GLY A 791 13.17 49.17 -13.41
C GLY A 791 14.24 48.67 -14.39
N GLY A 792 14.91 47.57 -14.06
CA GLY A 792 16.08 47.02 -14.73
C GLY A 792 16.02 45.50 -14.88
N ASN A 793 16.97 44.81 -14.23
CA ASN A 793 17.22 43.37 -14.37
C ASN A 793 16.48 42.51 -13.33
N GLY A 794 15.63 43.12 -12.49
CA GLY A 794 14.91 42.41 -11.44
C GLY A 794 15.78 42.05 -10.22
N ALA A 795 17.00 42.59 -10.13
CA ALA A 795 17.88 42.44 -8.98
C ALA A 795 18.16 43.82 -8.34
N LEU A 796 18.48 43.84 -7.05
CA LEU A 796 18.86 45.07 -6.36
C LEU A 796 20.38 45.28 -6.46
N ASP A 797 20.86 45.96 -7.50
CA ASP A 797 22.29 46.17 -7.71
C ASP A 797 22.90 47.18 -6.71
N PRO A 798 24.21 47.03 -6.34
CA PRO A 798 24.90 47.98 -5.47
C PRO A 798 24.81 49.44 -5.94
N GLY A 799 24.23 50.30 -5.09
CA GLY A 799 24.01 51.72 -5.38
C GLY A 799 22.64 52.06 -5.96
N GLU A 800 21.76 51.07 -6.16
CA GLU A 800 20.40 51.25 -6.66
C GLU A 800 19.36 51.29 -5.53
N SER A 801 18.18 51.81 -5.88
CA SER A 801 16.98 51.80 -5.03
C SER A 801 15.86 51.08 -5.79
N ALA A 802 15.20 50.14 -5.13
CA ALA A 802 14.09 49.38 -5.70
C ALA A 802 12.92 49.29 -4.71
N ALA A 803 11.73 48.99 -5.23
CA ALA A 803 10.60 48.59 -4.40
C ALA A 803 10.55 47.07 -4.30
N VAL A 804 10.65 46.53 -3.09
CA VAL A 804 10.41 45.11 -2.79
C VAL A 804 8.94 44.97 -2.42
N GLN A 805 8.18 44.23 -3.22
CA GLN A 805 6.78 43.94 -2.97
C GLN A 805 6.63 42.49 -2.52
N LEU A 806 5.96 42.28 -1.39
CA LEU A 806 5.62 40.99 -0.82
C LEU A 806 4.11 40.80 -0.99
N VAL A 807 3.68 39.71 -1.62
CA VAL A 807 2.29 39.26 -1.59
C VAL A 807 2.20 38.15 -0.55
N MET A 808 1.44 38.40 0.51
CA MET A 808 1.28 37.46 1.61
C MET A 808 -0.17 37.01 1.72
N GLU A 809 -0.36 35.82 2.25
CA GLU A 809 -1.66 35.21 2.51
C GLU A 809 -1.80 34.83 3.98
N ASN A 810 -2.99 35.05 4.53
CA ASN A 810 -3.33 34.49 5.84
C ASN A 810 -3.82 33.06 5.65
N THR A 811 -2.96 32.09 5.89
CA THR A 811 -3.24 30.66 5.73
C THR A 811 -3.79 30.00 7.00
N GLY A 812 -3.87 30.75 8.11
CA GLY A 812 -4.35 30.20 9.37
C GLY A 812 -5.87 30.19 9.52
N HIS A 813 -6.35 29.85 10.72
CA HIS A 813 -7.78 29.65 10.98
C HIS A 813 -8.45 30.85 11.65
N ALA A 814 -7.71 31.92 11.96
CA ALA A 814 -8.28 33.16 12.46
C ALA A 814 -7.86 34.41 11.64
N PRO A 815 -8.77 35.39 11.47
CA PRO A 815 -8.45 36.65 10.83
C PRO A 815 -7.61 37.56 11.76
N LEU A 816 -6.78 38.42 11.18
CA LEU A 816 -6.00 39.41 11.93
C LEU A 816 -6.63 40.81 11.79
N ALA A 817 -7.08 41.38 12.91
CA ALA A 817 -7.67 42.71 12.93
C ALA A 817 -6.59 43.81 12.98
N TYR A 818 -6.77 44.89 12.22
CA TYR A 818 -5.87 46.04 12.13
C TYR A 818 -4.38 45.64 12.03
N PRO A 819 -4.00 44.84 11.01
CA PRO A 819 -2.63 44.38 10.87
C PRO A 819 -1.69 45.56 10.67
N THR A 820 -0.48 45.47 11.23
CA THR A 820 0.61 46.42 11.02
C THR A 820 1.81 45.70 10.45
N PHE A 821 2.49 46.33 9.49
CA PHE A 821 3.65 45.74 8.82
C PHE A 821 4.83 46.69 8.97
N THR A 822 5.90 46.21 9.61
CA THR A 822 7.14 46.97 9.74
C THR A 822 8.29 46.14 9.19
N VAL A 823 9.04 46.72 8.24
CA VAL A 823 10.25 46.09 7.71
C VAL A 823 11.45 46.81 8.28
N ALA A 824 12.38 46.07 8.87
CA ALA A 824 13.67 46.55 9.33
C ALA A 824 14.79 45.73 8.68
N THR A 825 16.01 46.25 8.75
CA THR A 825 17.20 45.49 8.39
C THR A 825 18.35 45.94 9.27
N ASN A 826 19.15 44.99 9.72
CA ASN A 826 20.40 45.26 10.43
C ASN A 826 21.61 45.23 9.48
N ASP A 827 21.38 44.95 8.20
CA ASP A 827 22.45 44.79 7.22
C ASP A 827 23.14 46.14 6.91
N PRO A 828 24.47 46.23 7.01
CA PRO A 828 25.19 47.49 6.79
C PRO A 828 25.18 47.97 5.33
N TYR A 829 24.78 47.12 4.38
CA TYR A 829 24.72 47.41 2.95
C TYR A 829 23.30 47.66 2.43
N LEU A 830 22.26 47.45 3.25
CA LEU A 830 20.88 47.67 2.86
C LEU A 830 20.24 48.73 3.77
N THR A 831 19.40 49.59 3.21
CA THR A 831 18.64 50.58 3.99
C THR A 831 17.18 50.58 3.56
N VAL A 832 16.28 50.42 4.53
CA VAL A 832 14.83 50.54 4.34
C VAL A 832 14.41 52.01 4.47
N GLN A 833 13.69 52.53 3.49
CA GLN A 833 13.22 53.93 3.48
C GLN A 833 11.79 54.07 3.99
N SER A 834 10.89 53.21 3.52
CA SER A 834 9.47 53.22 3.86
C SER A 834 8.86 51.85 3.60
N THR A 835 7.83 51.51 4.37
CA THR A 835 7.00 50.32 4.17
C THR A 835 5.54 50.74 4.17
N GLU A 836 4.78 50.27 3.19
CA GLU A 836 3.35 50.52 3.04
C GLU A 836 2.64 49.18 2.80
N SER A 837 1.41 49.05 3.27
CA SER A 837 0.52 47.91 3.04
C SER A 837 -0.73 48.38 2.30
N ASP A 838 -1.36 47.51 1.52
CA ASP A 838 -2.67 47.77 0.92
C ASP A 838 -3.86 47.40 1.84
N ASN A 839 -3.59 46.82 3.02
CA ASN A 839 -4.59 46.49 4.03
C ASN A 839 -4.13 46.86 5.45
N ASP A 840 -4.88 47.75 6.09
CA ASP A 840 -4.62 48.24 7.46
C ASP A 840 -5.82 47.97 8.42
N TYR A 841 -6.84 47.24 7.97
CA TYR A 841 -8.11 47.12 8.71
C TYR A 841 -8.45 45.69 9.12
N TRP A 842 -8.40 44.74 8.19
CA TRP A 842 -8.86 43.38 8.44
C TRP A 842 -8.26 42.40 7.43
N TRP A 843 -7.44 41.47 7.92
CA TRP A 843 -6.83 40.43 7.09
C TRP A 843 -7.57 39.11 7.30
N ASP A 844 -8.45 38.79 6.36
CA ASP A 844 -9.31 37.60 6.42
C ASP A 844 -8.53 36.31 6.13
N VAL A 845 -9.07 35.16 6.53
CA VAL A 845 -8.52 33.83 6.20
C VAL A 845 -8.56 33.62 4.68
N ALA A 846 -7.47 33.07 4.12
CA ALA A 846 -7.18 33.01 2.68
C ALA A 846 -7.17 34.38 1.98
N GLY A 847 -7.20 35.47 2.75
CA GLY A 847 -7.07 36.82 2.23
C GLY A 847 -5.61 37.12 1.90
N GLN A 848 -5.38 37.87 0.83
CA GLN A 848 -4.06 38.34 0.46
C GLN A 848 -3.85 39.81 0.86
N VAL A 849 -2.62 40.14 1.26
CA VAL A 849 -2.16 41.50 1.51
C VAL A 849 -0.88 41.74 0.73
N MET A 850 -0.72 42.95 0.21
CA MET A 850 0.52 43.39 -0.44
C MET A 850 1.26 44.36 0.46
N VAL A 851 2.48 43.99 0.86
CA VAL A 851 3.41 44.84 1.61
C VAL A 851 4.51 45.30 0.67
N THR A 852 4.65 46.60 0.47
CA THR A 852 5.68 47.19 -0.40
C THR A 852 6.68 47.98 0.44
N SER A 853 7.95 47.59 0.38
CA SER A 853 9.05 48.26 1.06
C SER A 853 10.02 48.88 0.06
N ALA A 854 10.31 50.17 0.20
CA ALA A 854 11.33 50.86 -0.59
C ALA A 854 12.69 50.68 0.06
N VAL A 855 13.62 50.03 -0.64
CA VAL A 855 14.96 49.70 -0.14
C VAL A 855 16.06 50.32 -1.01
N THR A 856 17.27 50.45 -0.46
CA THR A 856 18.44 50.97 -1.18
C THR A 856 19.68 50.19 -0.80
N ALA A 857 20.39 49.68 -1.80
CA ALA A 857 21.68 49.04 -1.62
C ALA A 857 22.80 50.10 -1.62
N GLY A 858 23.73 49.99 -0.68
CA GLY A 858 24.92 50.83 -0.62
C GLY A 858 25.79 50.67 -1.86
N THR A 859 26.42 51.75 -2.33
CA THR A 859 27.35 51.70 -3.49
C THR A 859 28.59 50.81 -3.26
N ASN A 860 28.85 50.46 -2.01
CA ASN A 860 29.95 49.59 -1.56
C ASN A 860 29.45 48.18 -1.17
N ALA A 861 28.19 47.86 -1.43
CA ALA A 861 27.65 46.53 -1.21
C ALA A 861 28.42 45.51 -2.08
N PRO A 862 28.88 44.38 -1.53
CA PRO A 862 29.41 43.28 -2.32
C PRO A 862 28.30 42.69 -3.20
N VAL A 863 28.58 42.44 -4.48
CA VAL A 863 27.66 41.70 -5.36
C VAL A 863 27.57 40.25 -4.86
N GLY A 864 26.35 39.69 -4.83
CA GLY A 864 26.05 38.36 -4.29
C GLY A 864 25.87 38.34 -2.76
N HIS A 865 25.98 39.48 -2.07
CA HIS A 865 25.71 39.56 -0.63
C HIS A 865 24.22 39.42 -0.35
N THR A 866 23.83 38.46 0.49
CA THR A 866 22.44 38.29 0.94
C THR A 866 22.21 39.11 2.21
N ALA A 867 21.36 40.13 2.10
CA ALA A 867 20.86 40.90 3.23
C ALA A 867 19.51 40.35 3.68
N ILE A 868 19.20 40.38 4.98
CA ILE A 868 17.89 39.95 5.51
C ILE A 868 17.05 41.19 5.86
N LEU A 869 15.83 41.21 5.34
CA LEU A 869 14.76 42.12 5.76
C LEU A 869 13.91 41.41 6.83
N ASN A 870 13.82 41.98 8.02
CA ASN A 870 12.96 41.47 9.09
C ASN A 870 11.60 42.14 8.96
N LEU A 871 10.61 41.42 8.44
CA LEU A 871 9.23 41.85 8.44
C LEU A 871 8.57 41.43 9.75
N THR A 872 8.15 42.40 10.55
CA THR A 872 7.29 42.16 11.72
C THR A 872 5.85 42.44 11.32
N ILE A 873 5.01 41.42 11.46
CA ILE A 873 3.56 41.49 11.35
C ILE A 873 3.00 41.64 12.76
N GLY A 874 2.24 42.70 12.98
CA GLY A 874 1.62 43.01 14.27
C GLY A 874 0.14 43.29 14.15
N SER A 875 -0.53 43.54 15.28
CA SER A 875 -1.91 44.04 15.30
C SER A 875 -2.06 45.23 16.24
N LEU A 876 -2.81 46.23 15.79
CA LEU A 876 -2.90 47.50 16.49
C LEU A 876 -3.60 47.36 17.87
N ASN A 877 -2.92 47.81 18.92
CA ASN A 877 -3.33 47.74 20.34
C ASN A 877 -3.32 46.34 20.97
N THR A 878 -2.68 45.37 20.32
CA THR A 878 -2.38 44.05 20.91
C THR A 878 -0.86 43.92 21.07
N ASN A 879 -0.42 42.81 21.67
CA ASN A 879 0.99 42.40 21.69
C ASN A 879 1.28 41.28 20.66
N TYR A 880 0.39 41.11 19.66
CA TYR A 880 0.59 40.19 18.56
C TYR A 880 1.83 40.61 17.76
N GLU A 881 2.81 39.73 17.67
CA GLU A 881 4.00 39.93 16.85
C GLU A 881 4.41 38.60 16.20
N TYR A 882 4.49 38.59 14.87
CA TYR A 882 5.03 37.49 14.08
C TYR A 882 6.18 38.00 13.21
N TYR A 883 7.29 37.26 13.20
CA TYR A 883 8.52 37.65 12.52
C TYR A 883 8.72 36.82 11.27
N VAL A 884 8.89 37.49 10.13
CA VAL A 884 9.14 36.86 8.84
C VAL A 884 10.48 37.37 8.30
N PRO A 885 11.53 36.53 8.26
CA PRO A 885 12.78 36.88 7.60
C PRO A 885 12.59 36.83 6.08
N VAL A 886 13.02 37.88 5.38
CA VAL A 886 12.93 38.00 3.93
C VAL A 886 14.34 38.24 3.37
N PRO A 887 15.03 37.19 2.89
CA PRO A 887 16.35 37.33 2.28
C PRO A 887 16.29 38.07 0.94
N ILE A 888 17.25 38.98 0.71
CA ILE A 888 17.42 39.77 -0.50
C ILE A 888 18.90 39.75 -0.92
N THR A 889 19.18 39.15 -2.08
CA THR A 889 20.53 39.15 -2.66
C THR A 889 20.82 40.45 -3.41
N LEU A 890 21.98 41.06 -3.14
CA LEU A 890 22.42 42.31 -3.77
C LEU A 890 23.15 42.02 -5.08
N GLY A 891 22.55 42.43 -6.19
CA GLY A 891 23.02 42.22 -7.56
C GLY A 891 22.84 40.80 -8.11
N LEU A 892 23.18 40.61 -9.38
CA LEU A 892 23.04 39.32 -10.08
C LEU A 892 24.05 38.28 -9.55
N MET A 893 23.57 37.11 -9.12
CA MET A 893 24.41 35.98 -8.74
C MET A 893 24.96 35.29 -10.00
N MET A 894 26.28 35.34 -10.20
CA MET A 894 26.93 34.88 -11.42
C MET A 894 28.25 34.15 -11.12
N GLU A 895 28.49 33.04 -11.82
CA GLU A 895 29.78 32.37 -11.92
C GLU A 895 30.36 32.58 -13.33
N ASP A 896 31.48 33.30 -13.42
CA ASP A 896 32.23 33.53 -14.66
C ASP A 896 33.62 32.88 -14.65
N PHE A 897 33.93 32.10 -13.60
CA PHE A 897 35.19 31.39 -13.38
C PHE A 897 36.45 32.28 -13.33
N GLU A 898 36.30 33.61 -13.24
CA GLU A 898 37.42 34.54 -13.27
C GLU A 898 38.27 34.51 -11.98
N SER A 899 37.79 33.84 -10.94
CA SER A 899 38.58 33.51 -9.74
C SER A 899 39.75 32.58 -10.06
N GLY A 900 39.69 31.85 -11.18
CA GLY A 900 40.66 30.82 -11.58
C GLY A 900 40.55 29.52 -10.78
N THR A 901 39.52 29.40 -9.93
CA THR A 901 39.24 28.28 -9.03
C THR A 901 37.72 28.01 -9.01
N PHE A 902 37.29 26.91 -8.40
CA PHE A 902 35.86 26.69 -8.14
C PHE A 902 35.43 27.22 -6.76
N ASP A 903 36.25 28.03 -6.08
CA ASP A 903 36.01 28.43 -4.69
C ASP A 903 34.99 29.58 -4.55
N ALA A 904 34.43 30.09 -5.65
CA ALA A 904 33.44 31.16 -5.63
C ALA A 904 32.04 30.68 -5.19
N PHE A 905 31.72 29.41 -5.43
CA PHE A 905 30.50 28.71 -5.02
C PHE A 905 30.87 27.31 -4.54
N ASP A 906 29.99 26.61 -3.82
CA ASP A 906 30.26 25.25 -3.32
C ASP A 906 30.04 24.17 -4.41
N TRP A 907 30.83 24.28 -5.48
CA TRP A 907 30.76 23.37 -6.62
C TRP A 907 31.13 21.93 -6.21
N GLN A 908 30.18 21.03 -6.42
CA GLN A 908 30.37 19.59 -6.29
C GLN A 908 30.89 19.00 -7.60
N HIS A 909 31.79 18.03 -7.47
CA HIS A 909 32.33 17.27 -8.59
C HIS A 909 32.03 15.79 -8.40
N SER A 910 31.47 15.16 -9.43
CA SER A 910 31.17 13.72 -9.42
C SER A 910 31.60 13.05 -10.73
N GLY A 911 31.52 11.72 -10.77
CA GLY A 911 31.92 10.90 -11.91
C GLY A 911 33.41 10.52 -11.93
N ALA A 912 33.90 10.14 -13.11
CA ALA A 912 35.20 9.49 -13.28
C ALA A 912 36.41 10.45 -13.24
N ALA A 913 36.18 11.75 -13.42
CA ALA A 913 37.19 12.80 -13.33
C ALA A 913 36.54 14.13 -12.90
N SER A 914 37.30 15.02 -12.24
CA SER A 914 36.83 16.36 -11.89
C SER A 914 36.95 17.33 -13.06
N TRP A 915 36.06 18.31 -13.10
CA TRP A 915 36.20 19.49 -13.97
C TRP A 915 37.38 20.36 -13.51
N TYR A 916 37.89 21.19 -14.39
CA TYR A 916 38.98 22.11 -14.07
C TYR A 916 38.88 23.43 -14.84
N ILE A 917 39.39 24.51 -14.25
CA ILE A 917 39.41 25.84 -14.86
C ILE A 917 40.61 25.97 -15.81
N GLN A 918 40.37 26.57 -16.99
CA GLN A 918 41.40 26.81 -18.00
C GLN A 918 41.18 28.14 -18.75
N GLY A 919 42.20 28.62 -19.45
CA GLY A 919 42.17 29.93 -20.14
C GLY A 919 42.48 29.88 -21.64
N SER A 920 42.41 28.70 -22.28
CA SER A 920 42.64 28.54 -23.72
C SER A 920 41.38 28.67 -24.57
N GLU A 921 40.24 28.20 -24.07
CA GLU A 921 38.94 28.23 -24.74
C GLU A 921 37.93 28.87 -23.80
N VAL A 922 37.58 30.14 -24.02
CA VAL A 922 36.83 30.99 -23.08
C VAL A 922 35.75 31.75 -23.84
N PHE A 923 34.55 31.88 -23.28
CA PHE A 923 33.46 32.67 -23.86
C PHE A 923 33.62 34.15 -23.50
N SER A 924 33.85 34.45 -22.22
CA SER A 924 34.05 35.80 -21.71
C SER A 924 35.13 35.84 -20.63
N GLY A 925 35.90 36.93 -20.58
CA GLY A 925 36.97 37.05 -19.58
C GLY A 925 38.24 36.29 -19.98
N SER A 926 38.85 35.62 -19.00
CA SER A 926 40.16 34.97 -19.06
C SER A 926 40.09 33.46 -18.78
N TYR A 927 39.01 32.97 -18.16
CA TYR A 927 38.87 31.61 -17.69
C TYR A 927 37.49 31.01 -17.98
N ALA A 928 37.44 29.70 -18.17
CA ALA A 928 36.20 28.92 -18.31
C ALA A 928 36.42 27.51 -17.75
N ALA A 929 35.35 26.88 -17.27
CA ALA A 929 35.39 25.51 -16.79
C ALA A 929 35.42 24.52 -17.97
N ARG A 930 36.23 23.46 -17.87
CA ARG A 930 36.29 22.35 -18.84
C ARG A 930 36.05 21.03 -18.12
N SER A 931 35.32 20.13 -18.78
CA SER A 931 35.10 18.78 -18.28
C SER A 931 36.40 17.99 -18.12
N GLY A 932 36.41 17.09 -17.12
CA GLY A 932 37.53 16.17 -16.89
C GLY A 932 37.68 15.17 -18.03
N ALA A 933 38.91 14.69 -18.26
CA ALA A 933 39.16 13.66 -19.26
C ALA A 933 38.63 12.30 -18.78
N ILE A 934 37.60 11.78 -19.44
CA ILE A 934 36.92 10.52 -19.10
C ILE A 934 37.00 9.51 -20.25
N GLY A 935 36.89 8.21 -19.93
CA GLY A 935 36.84 7.12 -20.90
C GLY A 935 35.43 6.78 -21.37
N ASN A 936 35.31 5.80 -22.25
CA ASN A 936 34.01 5.30 -22.74
C ASN A 936 33.12 4.82 -21.58
N SER A 937 31.82 5.06 -21.66
CA SER A 937 30.81 4.69 -20.66
C SER A 937 31.02 5.32 -19.29
N GLN A 938 31.72 6.44 -19.24
CA GLN A 938 31.93 7.23 -18.04
C GLN A 938 31.25 8.58 -18.17
N THR A 939 31.06 9.22 -17.03
CA THR A 939 30.53 10.59 -16.92
C THR A 939 31.45 11.42 -16.04
N THR A 940 31.39 12.74 -16.18
CA THR A 940 31.98 13.72 -15.28
C THR A 940 30.97 14.83 -15.06
N GLU A 941 30.79 15.24 -13.81
CA GLU A 941 29.73 16.13 -13.37
C GLU A 941 30.32 17.33 -12.63
N LEU A 942 29.70 18.49 -12.87
CA LEU A 942 29.83 19.70 -12.08
C LEU A 942 28.41 20.09 -11.62
N SER A 943 28.20 20.23 -10.32
CA SER A 943 26.87 20.51 -9.76
C SER A 943 26.91 21.43 -8.54
N LEU A 944 25.79 22.07 -8.24
CA LEU A 944 25.54 22.79 -6.98
C LEU A 944 24.04 22.87 -6.72
N SER A 945 23.66 23.17 -5.49
CA SER A 945 22.26 23.41 -5.11
C SER A 945 22.08 24.85 -4.63
N LEU A 946 20.96 25.48 -5.01
CA LEU A 946 20.55 26.81 -4.56
C LEU A 946 19.07 26.78 -4.19
N ASN A 947 18.67 27.64 -3.27
CA ASN A 947 17.27 28.00 -3.08
C ASN A 947 16.94 29.24 -3.92
N VAL A 948 16.05 29.08 -4.89
CA VAL A 948 15.57 30.13 -5.78
C VAL A 948 14.36 30.79 -5.13
N LEU A 949 14.52 32.03 -4.65
CA LEU A 949 13.46 32.69 -3.89
C LEU A 949 12.27 33.10 -4.77
N TYR A 950 12.50 33.34 -6.07
CA TYR A 950 11.50 33.83 -7.03
C TYR A 950 11.65 33.09 -8.36
N ASP A 951 10.54 32.80 -9.03
CA ASP A 951 10.56 32.31 -10.41
C ASP A 951 11.48 33.17 -11.27
N GLY A 952 12.42 32.55 -11.97
CA GLY A 952 13.42 33.26 -12.75
C GLY A 952 14.12 32.38 -13.75
N GLU A 953 14.97 32.98 -14.58
CA GLU A 953 15.69 32.26 -15.62
C GLU A 953 17.13 31.97 -15.17
N ILE A 954 17.61 30.74 -15.39
CA ILE A 954 19.05 30.45 -15.37
C ILE A 954 19.61 30.65 -16.78
N HIS A 955 20.75 31.33 -16.88
CA HIS A 955 21.48 31.51 -18.14
C HIS A 955 22.89 30.95 -18.04
N PHE A 956 23.40 30.29 -19.08
CA PHE A 956 24.82 29.93 -19.14
C PHE A 956 25.34 29.82 -20.58
N ALA A 957 26.64 30.05 -20.78
CA ALA A 957 27.30 29.79 -22.05
C ALA A 957 27.99 28.41 -22.02
N ALA A 958 27.84 27.66 -23.10
CA ALA A 958 28.45 26.34 -23.22
C ALA A 958 28.95 26.04 -24.63
N ARG A 959 29.92 25.13 -24.71
CA ARG A 959 30.51 24.62 -25.96
C ARG A 959 30.92 23.16 -25.77
N ALA A 960 30.89 22.37 -26.85
CA ALA A 960 31.44 21.01 -26.85
C ALA A 960 32.33 20.74 -28.08
N SER A 961 33.30 19.85 -27.89
CA SER A 961 34.04 19.20 -28.96
C SER A 961 34.02 17.71 -28.68
N SER A 962 32.98 17.03 -29.14
CA SER A 962 32.67 15.65 -28.77
C SER A 962 32.19 14.82 -29.97
N GLU A 963 32.01 13.52 -29.78
CA GLU A 963 31.62 12.61 -30.85
C GLU A 963 30.19 12.82 -31.35
N GLN A 964 30.07 12.97 -32.67
CA GLN A 964 28.80 13.10 -33.37
C GLN A 964 28.78 12.22 -34.62
N GLY A 965 27.70 11.44 -34.76
CA GLY A 965 27.44 10.59 -35.92
C GLY A 965 27.10 11.37 -37.18
N SER A 966 27.27 10.74 -38.34
CA SER A 966 26.93 11.34 -39.64
C SER A 966 25.44 11.68 -39.83
N SER A 967 24.56 11.15 -38.97
CA SER A 967 23.13 11.47 -38.90
C SER A 967 22.82 12.75 -38.10
N GLY A 968 23.82 13.34 -37.43
CA GLY A 968 23.64 14.42 -36.47
C GLY A 968 23.43 13.96 -35.03
N THR A 969 23.32 12.64 -34.80
CA THR A 969 23.18 12.04 -33.46
C THR A 969 24.43 12.35 -32.62
N LEU A 970 24.22 12.94 -31.44
CA LEU A 970 25.27 13.17 -30.45
C LEU A 970 25.49 11.87 -29.69
N TYR A 971 26.73 11.37 -29.68
CA TYR A 971 27.09 10.16 -28.92
C TYR A 971 27.74 10.54 -27.58
N ASP A 972 28.59 11.55 -27.62
CA ASP A 972 29.16 12.19 -26.44
C ASP A 972 28.62 13.62 -26.35
N TYR A 973 28.11 14.04 -25.19
CA TYR A 973 27.54 15.38 -25.03
C TYR A 973 27.54 15.85 -23.58
N LEU A 974 27.35 17.15 -23.40
CA LEU A 974 27.03 17.80 -22.13
C LEU A 974 25.52 17.94 -22.01
N ALA A 975 24.96 17.47 -20.90
CA ALA A 975 23.55 17.64 -20.54
C ALA A 975 23.43 18.50 -19.28
N PHE A 976 22.36 19.29 -19.21
CA PHE A 976 22.01 20.12 -18.07
C PHE A 976 20.76 19.58 -17.39
N TYR A 977 20.83 19.42 -16.07
CA TYR A 977 19.75 18.91 -15.24
C TYR A 977 19.35 19.92 -14.17
N VAL A 978 18.05 19.94 -13.88
CA VAL A 978 17.46 20.59 -12.70
C VAL A 978 16.73 19.49 -11.92
N ASP A 979 17.09 19.25 -10.65
CA ASP A 979 16.46 18.23 -9.78
C ASP A 979 16.41 16.82 -10.39
N ASP A 980 17.54 16.39 -10.98
CA ASP A 980 17.69 15.13 -11.71
C ASP A 980 16.82 14.99 -12.98
N GLN A 981 16.08 16.03 -13.36
CA GLN A 981 15.37 16.12 -14.63
C GLN A 981 16.27 16.71 -15.72
N ASP A 982 16.43 15.99 -16.84
CA ASP A 982 17.15 16.45 -18.03
C ASP A 982 16.37 17.57 -18.75
N MET A 983 17.01 18.72 -18.96
CA MET A 983 16.39 19.89 -19.59
C MET A 983 16.37 19.82 -21.13
N GLY A 984 16.94 18.76 -21.72
CA GLY A 984 16.70 18.35 -23.11
C GLY A 984 17.64 18.97 -24.16
N ASP A 985 18.29 20.09 -23.88
CA ASP A 985 19.29 20.70 -24.78
C ASP A 985 20.66 20.05 -24.58
N HIS A 986 20.92 18.95 -25.31
CA HIS A 986 22.21 18.25 -25.31
C HIS A 986 23.26 18.95 -26.18
N ILE A 987 24.42 19.22 -25.59
CA ILE A 987 25.49 20.03 -26.21
C ILE A 987 26.64 19.12 -26.60
N GLY A 988 26.75 18.80 -27.88
CA GLY A 988 27.76 17.87 -28.39
C GLY A 988 28.12 18.11 -29.85
N GLY A 989 29.09 17.35 -30.37
CA GLY A 989 29.66 17.57 -31.69
C GLY A 989 30.74 18.65 -31.67
N SER A 990 31.02 19.30 -32.80
CA SER A 990 31.96 20.43 -32.89
C SER A 990 31.22 21.77 -32.86
N THR A 991 30.62 22.10 -31.70
CA THR A 991 29.88 23.36 -31.53
C THR A 991 30.83 24.52 -31.22
N ASP A 992 30.39 25.73 -31.58
CA ASP A 992 30.97 26.98 -31.07
C ASP A 992 30.19 27.39 -29.80
N TRP A 993 30.65 28.39 -29.06
CA TRP A 993 29.95 28.86 -27.87
C TRP A 993 28.52 29.33 -28.16
N GLN A 994 27.58 28.90 -27.32
CA GLN A 994 26.17 29.29 -27.35
C GLN A 994 25.66 29.57 -25.94
N GLU A 995 24.69 30.48 -25.80
CA GLU A 995 24.00 30.76 -24.55
C GLU A 995 22.70 29.94 -24.47
N TYR A 996 22.42 29.40 -23.29
CA TYR A 996 21.25 28.60 -22.96
C TYR A 996 20.48 29.28 -21.83
N THR A 997 19.14 29.19 -21.87
CA THR A 997 18.23 29.81 -20.90
C THR A 997 17.12 28.82 -20.53
N PHE A 998 16.84 28.67 -19.23
CA PHE A 998 15.75 27.83 -18.73
C PHE A 998 14.97 28.55 -17.62
N ASP A 999 13.64 28.42 -17.63
CA ASP A 999 12.76 28.89 -16.55
C ASP A 999 12.89 27.97 -15.33
N ILE A 1000 13.17 28.56 -14.17
CA ILE A 1000 13.31 27.88 -12.88
C ILE A 1000 12.25 28.44 -11.94
N PRO A 1001 11.34 27.60 -11.41
CA PRO A 1001 10.39 28.01 -10.37
C PRO A 1001 11.08 28.46 -9.09
N ALA A 1002 10.37 29.11 -8.19
CA ALA A 1002 10.81 29.29 -6.82
C ALA A 1002 10.88 27.93 -6.09
N GLY A 1003 11.92 27.74 -5.26
CA GLY A 1003 12.17 26.51 -4.50
C GLY A 1003 13.65 26.12 -4.43
N GLU A 1004 13.94 25.08 -3.67
CA GLU A 1004 15.27 24.47 -3.66
C GLU A 1004 15.49 23.67 -4.95
N HIS A 1005 16.57 23.96 -5.66
CA HIS A 1005 16.93 23.34 -6.92
C HIS A 1005 18.39 22.91 -6.97
N SER A 1006 18.63 21.69 -7.47
CA SER A 1006 19.97 21.20 -7.82
C SER A 1006 20.24 21.42 -9.30
N PHE A 1007 21.30 22.17 -9.62
CA PHE A 1007 21.76 22.41 -10.99
C PHE A 1007 22.96 21.49 -11.30
N LYS A 1008 22.86 20.66 -12.34
CA LYS A 1008 23.93 19.70 -12.72
C LYS A 1008 24.29 19.80 -14.19
N TRP A 1009 25.59 19.88 -14.47
CA TRP A 1009 26.15 19.79 -15.81
C TRP A 1009 26.97 18.51 -15.94
N VAL A 1010 26.49 17.58 -16.76
CA VAL A 1010 27.06 16.23 -16.90
C VAL A 1010 27.59 16.02 -18.30
N TYR A 1011 28.91 15.87 -18.45
CA TYR A 1011 29.51 15.40 -19.70
C TYR A 1011 29.59 13.87 -19.68
N LEU A 1012 28.98 13.24 -20.68
CA LEU A 1012 28.80 11.80 -20.77
C LEU A 1012 29.36 11.25 -22.08
N LYS A 1013 29.96 10.05 -22.01
CA LYS A 1013 30.50 9.33 -23.16
C LYS A 1013 29.80 8.02 -23.42
N ASP A 1014 29.64 7.68 -24.70
CA ASP A 1014 29.06 6.42 -25.13
C ASP A 1014 29.99 5.21 -24.92
N GLN A 1015 29.58 4.03 -25.40
CA GLN A 1015 30.30 2.77 -25.20
C GLN A 1015 31.59 2.65 -26.03
N ALA A 1016 31.78 3.46 -27.09
CA ALA A 1016 32.94 3.33 -27.95
C ALA A 1016 33.16 4.53 -28.89
N GLN A 1017 34.44 4.84 -29.11
CA GLN A 1017 34.99 5.91 -29.96
C GLN A 1017 35.15 7.23 -29.19
N SER A 1018 35.98 8.09 -29.76
CA SER A 1018 36.26 9.42 -29.23
C SER A 1018 36.62 10.28 -30.44
N ALA A 1019 35.91 11.38 -30.62
CA ALA A 1019 36.15 12.32 -31.71
C ALA A 1019 36.12 13.76 -31.19
N GLY A 1020 36.84 14.65 -31.90
CA GLY A 1020 37.09 16.00 -31.40
C GLY A 1020 38.12 16.02 -30.27
N GLU A 1021 37.99 16.99 -29.36
CA GLU A 1021 38.79 17.08 -28.13
C GLU A 1021 38.20 16.29 -26.96
N ASP A 1022 37.03 15.70 -27.18
CA ASP A 1022 36.29 14.82 -26.28
C ASP A 1022 36.01 15.46 -24.92
N CYS A 1023 35.43 16.66 -24.96
CA CYS A 1023 35.15 17.45 -23.77
C CYS A 1023 34.08 18.52 -24.03
N ALA A 1024 33.63 19.15 -22.94
CA ALA A 1024 32.75 20.31 -22.97
C ALA A 1024 33.29 21.42 -22.07
N TRP A 1025 32.82 22.64 -22.32
CA TRP A 1025 33.18 23.86 -21.60
C TRP A 1025 31.93 24.62 -21.15
N LEU A 1026 32.05 25.29 -20.00
CA LEU A 1026 31.05 26.17 -19.40
C LEU A 1026 31.68 27.52 -19.04
N ASP A 1027 30.90 28.58 -19.20
CA ASP A 1027 31.30 29.95 -18.89
C ASP A 1027 30.03 30.80 -18.63
N ARG A 1028 30.16 31.89 -17.86
CA ARG A 1028 29.12 32.89 -17.59
C ARG A 1028 27.75 32.30 -17.19
N ILE A 1029 27.72 31.58 -16.07
CA ILE A 1029 26.47 31.10 -15.45
C ILE A 1029 25.85 32.25 -14.66
N ILE A 1030 24.62 32.63 -14.98
CA ILE A 1030 23.81 33.62 -14.26
C ILE A 1030 22.65 32.85 -13.66
N PHE A 1031 22.60 32.76 -12.34
CA PHE A 1031 21.53 32.08 -11.63
C PHE A 1031 20.25 32.93 -11.62
N PRO A 1032 19.06 32.32 -11.42
CA PRO A 1032 17.82 33.07 -11.26
C PRO A 1032 17.96 34.20 -10.23
N ALA A 1033 17.33 35.34 -10.50
CA ALA A 1033 17.36 36.48 -9.59
C ALA A 1033 16.80 36.07 -8.21
N GLY A 1034 17.50 36.43 -7.13
CA GLY A 1034 17.14 35.99 -5.79
C GLY A 1034 17.58 34.57 -5.43
N SER A 1035 18.41 33.91 -6.25
CA SER A 1035 19.07 32.68 -5.83
C SER A 1035 19.96 32.93 -4.61
N ILE A 1036 19.86 32.04 -3.63
CA ILE A 1036 20.74 31.96 -2.46
C ILE A 1036 21.26 30.53 -2.35
N PRO A 1037 22.44 30.29 -1.74
CA PRO A 1037 22.85 28.92 -1.41
C PRO A 1037 21.77 28.23 -0.58
N VAL A 1038 21.60 26.90 -0.73
CA VAL A 1038 20.68 26.15 0.14
C VAL A 1038 21.10 26.40 1.58
N LEU A 1039 20.25 27.11 2.32
CA LEU A 1039 20.48 27.40 3.72
C LEU A 1039 20.21 26.12 4.50
N ASN A 1040 21.18 25.21 4.54
CA ASN A 1040 21.17 24.07 5.46
C ASN A 1040 21.64 24.55 6.84
N ILE A 1041 20.93 25.53 7.38
CA ILE A 1041 21.19 26.08 8.71
C ILE A 1041 20.29 25.34 9.68
N ASP A 1042 20.84 24.34 10.36
CA ASP A 1042 20.21 23.79 11.57
C ASP A 1042 20.37 24.85 12.68
N PHE A 1043 19.39 25.74 12.77
CA PHE A 1043 19.36 26.79 13.78
C PHE A 1043 19.50 26.17 15.17
N GLY A 1044 20.51 26.64 15.90
CA GLY A 1044 20.86 26.17 17.22
C GLY A 1044 21.85 25.02 17.25
N ASP A 1045 22.27 24.50 16.09
CA ASP A 1045 23.32 23.48 15.96
C ASP A 1045 24.56 24.03 15.21
N PRO A 1046 25.34 24.94 15.83
CA PRO A 1046 26.62 25.39 15.29
C PRO A 1046 27.67 24.28 15.21
N ASN A 1047 27.41 23.07 15.71
CA ASN A 1047 28.33 21.95 15.64
C ASN A 1047 28.00 20.97 14.50
N ALA A 1048 26.80 21.08 13.92
CA ALA A 1048 26.26 20.34 12.80
C ALA A 1048 26.24 18.81 13.03
N ASP A 1049 25.88 18.37 14.24
CA ASP A 1049 25.68 16.96 14.58
C ASP A 1049 24.21 16.49 14.44
N GLY A 1050 23.32 17.41 14.08
CA GLY A 1050 21.89 17.21 13.90
C GLY A 1050 21.10 17.22 15.22
N ASN A 1051 21.71 17.58 16.36
CA ASN A 1051 21.05 17.65 17.65
C ASN A 1051 21.41 18.95 18.38
N VAL A 1052 20.45 19.85 18.55
CA VAL A 1052 20.60 21.04 19.42
C VAL A 1052 20.73 20.57 20.86
N ASN A 1053 21.92 20.74 21.45
CA ASN A 1053 22.20 20.26 22.80
C ASN A 1053 23.20 21.14 23.56
N VAL A 1054 23.61 20.68 24.75
CA VAL A 1054 24.53 21.45 25.61
C VAL A 1054 25.88 21.73 24.96
N LEU A 1055 26.33 20.91 24.00
CA LEU A 1055 27.56 21.20 23.25
C LEU A 1055 27.43 22.45 22.39
N ASP A 1056 26.27 22.69 21.79
CA ASP A 1056 25.97 23.86 20.95
C ASP A 1056 25.98 25.14 21.76
N ILE A 1057 25.33 25.10 22.92
CA ILE A 1057 25.38 26.16 23.91
C ILE A 1057 26.83 26.46 24.31
N ILE A 1058 27.64 25.43 24.58
CA ILE A 1058 29.06 25.61 24.92
C ILE A 1058 29.85 26.22 23.76
N LEU A 1059 29.56 25.82 22.52
CA LEU A 1059 30.19 26.36 21.31
C LEU A 1059 29.85 27.84 21.14
N THR A 1060 28.57 28.19 21.21
CA THR A 1060 28.06 29.56 21.08
C THR A 1060 28.60 30.44 22.20
N VAL A 1061 28.59 29.98 23.46
CA VAL A 1061 29.23 30.68 24.59
C VAL A 1061 30.73 30.90 24.35
N ALA A 1062 31.44 29.90 23.82
CA ALA A 1062 32.87 30.03 23.54
C ALA A 1062 33.15 31.06 22.44
N ASN A 1063 32.27 31.17 21.44
CA ASN A 1063 32.35 32.18 20.40
C ASN A 1063 32.08 33.59 20.96
N VAL A 1064 30.98 33.77 21.70
CA VAL A 1064 30.61 35.05 22.33
C VAL A 1064 31.68 35.57 23.29
N LEU A 1065 32.38 34.66 24.00
CA LEU A 1065 33.49 35.00 24.89
C LEU A 1065 34.83 35.21 24.16
N GLY A 1066 34.88 35.03 22.84
CA GLY A 1066 36.06 35.22 22.00
C GLY A 1066 37.12 34.12 22.15
N TYR A 1067 36.75 32.92 22.59
CA TYR A 1067 37.65 31.78 22.68
C TYR A 1067 37.76 31.00 21.36
N ILE A 1068 36.73 31.07 20.51
CA ILE A 1068 36.68 30.51 19.16
C ILE A 1068 36.06 31.52 18.20
N GLU A 1069 36.39 31.42 16.90
CA GLU A 1069 35.70 32.15 15.82
C GLU A 1069 34.88 31.14 15.02
N PHE A 1070 33.65 31.51 14.66
CA PHE A 1070 32.76 30.68 13.86
C PHE A 1070 33.05 30.84 12.37
N SER A 1071 32.82 29.77 11.59
CA SER A 1071 32.62 29.90 10.14
C SER A 1071 31.31 30.65 9.86
N THR A 1072 31.10 31.04 8.60
CA THR A 1072 29.85 31.69 8.18
C THR A 1072 28.63 30.84 8.56
N ASP A 1073 28.68 29.54 8.30
CA ASP A 1073 27.55 28.64 8.55
C ASP A 1073 27.31 28.43 10.05
N GLN A 1074 28.37 28.32 10.85
CA GLN A 1074 28.25 28.23 12.31
C GLN A 1074 27.75 29.53 12.93
N PHE A 1075 28.11 30.67 12.35
CA PHE A 1075 27.62 31.96 12.77
C PHE A 1075 26.13 32.09 12.47
N LEU A 1076 25.69 31.67 11.28
CA LEU A 1076 24.29 31.67 10.89
C LEU A 1076 23.46 30.66 11.71
N ALA A 1077 23.99 29.47 11.99
CA ALA A 1077 23.35 28.48 12.86
C ALA A 1077 23.25 28.94 14.31
N ALA A 1078 24.22 29.72 14.78
CA ALA A 1078 24.22 30.25 16.14
C ALA A 1078 23.48 31.58 16.29
N ASP A 1079 23.15 32.29 15.21
CA ASP A 1079 22.41 33.56 15.21
C ASP A 1079 20.90 33.26 15.15
N MET A 1080 20.39 32.72 16.26
CA MET A 1080 19.02 32.21 16.40
C MET A 1080 17.96 33.29 16.21
N ASN A 1081 18.27 34.54 16.57
CA ASN A 1081 17.37 35.66 16.35
C ASN A 1081 17.61 36.39 15.01
N MET A 1082 18.60 35.93 14.24
CA MET A 1082 19.03 36.47 12.96
C MET A 1082 19.29 37.99 13.00
N ASP A 1083 19.80 38.50 14.13
CA ASP A 1083 20.05 39.92 14.31
C ASP A 1083 21.39 40.37 13.71
N GLY A 1084 22.18 39.43 13.20
CA GLY A 1084 23.50 39.64 12.61
C GLY A 1084 24.62 39.66 13.64
N THR A 1085 24.34 39.29 14.90
CA THR A 1085 25.29 39.18 15.99
C THR A 1085 25.00 37.98 16.89
N VAL A 1086 25.85 36.96 16.84
CA VAL A 1086 25.81 35.90 17.85
C VAL A 1086 26.16 36.47 19.23
N ASP A 1087 25.18 36.55 20.12
CA ASP A 1087 25.32 37.08 21.47
C ASP A 1087 24.61 36.23 22.54
N VAL A 1088 24.35 36.82 23.71
CA VAL A 1088 23.73 36.10 24.83
C VAL A 1088 22.26 35.76 24.56
N PHE A 1089 21.57 36.52 23.71
CA PHE A 1089 20.18 36.28 23.34
C PHE A 1089 20.06 35.02 22.49
N ASP A 1090 20.99 34.80 21.56
CA ASP A 1090 20.99 33.56 20.79
C ASP A 1090 21.25 32.35 21.66
N ILE A 1091 22.16 32.46 22.62
CA ILE A 1091 22.40 31.38 23.60
C ILE A 1091 21.12 31.03 24.35
N MET A 1092 20.26 31.99 24.69
CA MET A 1092 18.98 31.69 25.33
C MET A 1092 18.01 31.01 24.37
N LEU A 1093 17.98 31.41 23.11
CA LEU A 1093 17.15 30.77 22.09
C LEU A 1093 17.60 29.33 21.78
N ILE A 1094 18.90 29.04 21.81
CA ILE A 1094 19.44 27.66 21.70
C ILE A 1094 19.08 26.82 22.94
N VAL A 1095 18.91 27.44 24.11
CA VAL A 1095 18.50 26.73 25.34
C VAL A 1095 17.02 26.39 25.34
N ASP A 1096 16.20 27.22 24.68
CA ASP A 1096 14.74 27.09 24.63
C ASP A 1096 14.27 26.27 23.41
N ALA A 1097 15.14 26.03 22.43
CA ALA A 1097 14.95 25.12 21.29
C ALA A 1097 15.34 23.68 21.66
#